data_AF-A0A2E0SGK2-F1
#
_entry.id   AF-A0A2E0SGK2-F1
#
_cell.length_a   1.000
_cell.length_b   1.000
_cell.length_c   1.000
_cell.angle_alpha   90.00
_cell.angle_beta   90.00
_cell.angle_gamma   90.00
#
_symmetry.space_group_name_H-M   'P 1'
#
loop_
_entity.id
_entity.type
_entity.pdbx_description
1 polymer ?
#
loop_
_entity_poly.entity_id
_entity_poly.type
_entity_poly.pdbx_seq_one_letter_code
_entity_poly.pdbx_strand_id
1 'polypeptide(L)'
;MMNKQIITLRWRDSLKRRPAQFASSAIERLEERTLLSGITPSIDGTGNNIANPDWGSTDTDLLRTTTVEYGDGISSPAGEDRPSAREVSNIVVAQETTALNSRHLSDIAWIWGQFLDHDIDLTEGGHVVEEFDIDVPAGDTWFDPFGTGTATIDLSRSIYNPETGTSTDNPRQQINQITAFIDGSVVYGSDAERAAALRTFVGGRLKTSAGNLLPFNEAGLANAGGTSSSLFLAGDVRANENIALTSMHTIFMREHNRLADAFASENPSWSDEQIYQAARRVVTAEIQAITYNEFLPALLGEGAISEYAGYDATVNPGIANIFSTAAYRLGHSLLSSELLRLNPDGSTADEGNISLSKAFFSPQEVITNGIDSVLQGAAANTAQELDSQIVDDVRNFLFGPPGAGGFDLASLNIQRGRDHGLPDYNQARVDLGLAPVTSFADITSDISLQQKLEQAYGSVDNIDVWVGGLSEDHVPGSSMGELFQTILVDQFERLRDGDRFWYQNQFSGAELFEIENTTLSDIIERNSQVRNLQNNVFYDPSVFYYRTDASQSSVNIALRMDKYRIMIRDINAQKALDWIMLDGISTIKIVGVRNQDTRLVVDVAETAHMGVMNLEVFAHGNEDRLIFKNIPLQPLPKNDGLAFADDMTIHYHDFEWVRPFNFRDQNRTSPAPAPNDKHRKNDTMRLAISEIQDRNTKHHKRQKEQKPSSFAASTIDSVFITLRDVLFV
;
A
#
# COMPACT_ATOMS: atom_id res chain seq x y z
N MET A 1 23.90 -29.24 19.55
CA MET A 1 22.79 -29.28 20.52
C MET A 1 22.70 -27.93 21.21
N MET A 2 21.78 -27.07 20.77
CA MET A 2 21.04 -26.09 21.58
C MET A 2 20.17 -25.35 20.58
N ASN A 3 18.94 -25.86 20.46
CA ASN A 3 17.87 -25.37 19.62
C ASN A 3 16.67 -25.19 20.57
N LYS A 4 15.79 -24.23 20.28
CA LYS A 4 14.57 -23.84 21.02
C LYS A 4 14.74 -22.82 22.16
N GLN A 5 14.60 -21.54 21.83
CA GLN A 5 13.70 -20.67 22.59
C GLN A 5 12.75 -20.00 21.59
N ILE A 6 11.63 -20.68 21.38
CA ILE A 6 10.42 -20.11 20.79
C ILE A 6 9.97 -19.00 21.73
N ILE A 7 9.85 -17.79 21.18
CA ILE A 7 9.24 -16.63 21.83
C ILE A 7 7.83 -17.07 22.25
N THR A 8 7.67 -17.32 23.55
CA THR A 8 6.39 -17.60 24.17
C THR A 8 5.87 -16.26 24.68
N LEU A 9 4.83 -15.76 24.02
CA LEU A 9 4.17 -14.46 24.24
C LEU A 9 3.84 -14.22 25.72
N ARG A 10 4.12 -13.00 26.19
CA ARG A 10 3.75 -12.50 27.52
C ARG A 10 2.44 -11.69 27.44
N TRP A 11 1.31 -12.37 27.27
CA TRP A 11 -0.02 -11.84 27.61
C TRP A 11 -0.29 -11.82 29.14
N ARG A 12 0.76 -11.96 29.96
CA ARG A 12 0.63 -12.48 31.33
C ARG A 12 0.29 -11.50 32.45
N ASP A 13 0.26 -10.18 32.25
CA ASP A 13 0.18 -9.27 33.41
C ASP A 13 -0.70 -7.99 33.33
N SER A 14 -1.42 -7.68 32.24
CA SER A 14 -2.20 -6.42 32.18
C SER A 14 -3.70 -6.52 32.46
N LEU A 15 -4.35 -7.69 32.40
CA LEU A 15 -5.81 -7.81 32.62
C LEU A 15 -6.23 -7.96 34.10
N LYS A 16 -5.63 -7.18 35.02
CA LYS A 16 -6.12 -7.10 36.41
C LYS A 16 -6.99 -5.87 36.67
N ARG A 17 -8.29 -6.16 36.72
CA ARG A 17 -9.37 -5.53 37.52
C ARG A 17 -9.91 -4.17 37.04
N ARG A 18 -11.07 -4.23 36.37
CA ARG A 18 -12.24 -3.39 36.74
C ARG A 18 -13.45 -4.31 36.93
N PRO A 19 -14.18 -4.23 38.06
CA PRO A 19 -15.40 -5.03 38.23
C PRO A 19 -16.53 -4.39 37.41
N ALA A 20 -17.02 -5.10 36.40
CA ALA A 20 -18.29 -4.78 35.76
C ALA A 20 -19.42 -5.17 36.71
N GLN A 21 -20.20 -4.19 37.16
CA GLN A 21 -21.50 -4.41 37.78
C GLN A 21 -22.54 -4.53 36.66
N PHE A 22 -23.01 -5.74 36.34
CA PHE A 22 -24.30 -5.90 35.67
C PHE A 22 -25.07 -7.09 36.22
N ALA A 23 -26.36 -6.82 36.48
CA ALA A 23 -27.30 -7.69 37.14
C ALA A 23 -27.82 -8.80 36.22
N SER A 24 -28.33 -9.86 36.84
CA SER A 24 -28.70 -11.14 36.26
C SER A 24 -30.02 -11.15 35.48
N SER A 25 -30.02 -11.98 34.43
CA SER A 25 -31.11 -12.81 33.89
C SER A 25 -32.37 -12.13 33.34
N ALA A 26 -32.41 -11.96 32.02
CA ALA A 26 -33.60 -12.12 31.20
C ALA A 26 -33.18 -12.77 29.87
N ILE A 27 -33.97 -13.72 29.38
CA ILE A 27 -33.79 -14.31 28.05
C ILE A 27 -34.28 -13.25 27.05
N GLU A 28 -33.36 -12.59 26.35
CA GLU A 28 -33.68 -11.52 25.38
C GLU A 28 -33.66 -12.01 23.94
N ARG A 29 -34.53 -11.42 23.12
CA ARG A 29 -34.73 -11.74 21.69
C ARG A 29 -33.63 -11.11 20.84
N LEU A 30 -33.32 -11.78 19.73
CA LEU A 30 -32.19 -11.52 18.80
C LEU A 30 -32.07 -10.12 18.18
N GLU A 31 -33.01 -9.19 18.39
CA GLU A 31 -33.10 -7.95 17.60
C GLU A 31 -32.92 -6.64 18.40
N GLU A 32 -32.74 -6.67 19.73
CA GLU A 32 -32.25 -5.49 20.48
C GLU A 32 -30.71 -5.41 20.40
N ARG A 33 -30.18 -5.19 19.18
CA ARG A 33 -28.75 -4.93 18.94
C ARG A 33 -28.49 -3.56 18.30
N THR A 34 -29.34 -2.55 18.53
CA THR A 34 -29.06 -1.19 18.04
C THR A 34 -28.11 -0.37 18.91
N LEU A 35 -27.63 -0.86 20.06
CA LEU A 35 -26.53 -0.23 20.83
C LEU A 35 -25.88 -1.25 21.79
N LEU A 36 -25.24 -2.31 21.26
CA LEU A 36 -24.45 -3.22 22.11
C LEU A 36 -23.08 -2.61 22.42
N SER A 37 -23.03 -1.82 23.49
CA SER A 37 -21.84 -1.23 24.14
C SER A 37 -21.11 -0.18 23.30
N GLY A 38 -20.77 0.97 23.90
CA GLY A 38 -20.02 2.04 23.22
C GLY A 38 -18.58 1.68 22.79
N ILE A 39 -18.21 0.40 22.74
CA ILE A 39 -16.85 -0.11 22.51
C ILE A 39 -16.73 -1.09 21.32
N THR A 40 -17.83 -1.47 20.67
CA THR A 40 -17.78 -2.39 19.50
C THR A 40 -18.46 -1.73 18.30
N PRO A 41 -17.79 -1.61 17.14
CA PRO A 41 -18.40 -1.11 15.93
C PRO A 41 -19.47 -2.08 15.42
N SER A 42 -20.53 -1.55 14.80
CA SER A 42 -21.47 -2.39 14.06
C SER A 42 -20.79 -3.05 12.86
N ILE A 43 -21.48 -3.94 12.18
CA ILE A 43 -20.96 -4.61 10.98
C ILE A 43 -21.06 -3.69 9.75
N ASP A 44 -22.07 -2.82 9.74
CA ASP A 44 -22.39 -1.89 8.64
C ASP A 44 -21.82 -0.48 8.86
N GLY A 45 -21.01 -0.25 9.89
CA GLY A 45 -20.44 1.05 10.25
C GLY A 45 -21.40 2.05 10.93
N THR A 46 -22.72 1.78 10.92
CA THR A 46 -23.74 2.65 11.52
C THR A 46 -23.48 2.96 13.00
N GLY A 47 -23.60 4.24 13.36
CA GLY A 47 -23.47 4.70 14.75
C GLY A 47 -22.02 4.87 15.22
N ASN A 48 -21.04 4.84 14.31
CA ASN A 48 -19.68 5.27 14.61
C ASN A 48 -19.70 6.74 15.09
N ASN A 49 -20.16 7.67 14.26
CA ASN A 49 -20.34 9.06 14.66
C ASN A 49 -21.68 9.22 15.42
N ILE A 50 -21.64 9.85 16.60
CA ILE A 50 -22.83 9.99 17.48
C ILE A 50 -23.83 11.03 16.92
N ALA A 51 -23.33 12.10 16.29
CA ALA A 51 -24.16 13.18 15.78
C ALA A 51 -24.68 12.88 14.37
N ASN A 52 -23.89 12.15 13.57
CA ASN A 52 -24.22 11.76 12.21
C ASN A 52 -24.08 10.23 12.05
N PRO A 53 -25.07 9.43 12.50
CA PRO A 53 -24.94 7.98 12.61
C PRO A 53 -24.58 7.25 11.31
N ASP A 54 -24.92 7.83 10.15
CA ASP A 54 -24.68 7.23 8.84
C ASP A 54 -23.31 7.60 8.24
N TRP A 55 -22.53 8.49 8.87
CA TRP A 55 -21.21 8.84 8.33
C TRP A 55 -20.28 7.63 8.32
N GLY A 56 -19.91 7.17 7.13
CA GLY A 56 -19.03 6.03 6.89
C GLY A 56 -19.70 4.67 6.94
N SER A 57 -21.03 4.60 7.08
CA SER A 57 -21.76 3.33 6.96
C SER A 57 -21.85 2.86 5.50
N THR A 58 -22.27 1.61 5.30
CA THR A 58 -22.57 1.07 3.96
C THR A 58 -23.66 1.87 3.25
N ASP A 59 -23.66 1.78 1.92
CA ASP A 59 -24.63 2.40 1.01
C ASP A 59 -24.77 3.92 1.15
N THR A 60 -23.67 4.60 1.50
CA THR A 60 -23.61 6.06 1.61
C THR A 60 -22.97 6.69 0.39
N ASP A 61 -23.38 7.91 0.04
CA ASP A 61 -22.81 8.64 -1.08
C ASP A 61 -21.29 8.86 -0.88
N LEU A 62 -20.51 8.64 -1.94
CA LEU A 62 -19.10 9.03 -1.98
C LEU A 62 -19.00 10.56 -1.83
N LEU A 63 -18.06 11.03 -1.02
CA LEU A 63 -17.89 12.46 -0.77
C LEU A 63 -17.35 13.16 -2.01
N ARG A 64 -17.99 14.29 -2.35
CA ARG A 64 -17.49 15.21 -3.39
C ARG A 64 -16.58 16.25 -2.74
N THR A 65 -15.27 16.01 -2.82
CA THR A 65 -14.23 16.94 -2.38
C THR A 65 -13.70 17.82 -3.52
N THR A 66 -14.10 17.53 -4.75
CA THR A 66 -13.76 18.26 -5.97
C THR A 66 -15.00 18.55 -6.81
N THR A 67 -14.83 19.36 -7.86
CA THR A 67 -15.84 19.71 -8.84
C THR A 67 -16.45 18.46 -9.49
N VAL A 68 -17.77 18.48 -9.69
CA VAL A 68 -18.51 17.43 -10.41
C VAL A 68 -18.67 17.86 -11.86
N GLU A 69 -18.02 17.14 -12.78
CA GLU A 69 -17.87 17.55 -14.19
C GLU A 69 -18.66 16.65 -15.16
N TYR A 70 -19.92 16.32 -14.83
CA TYR A 70 -20.80 15.68 -15.80
C TYR A 70 -21.02 16.58 -17.03
N GLY A 71 -21.08 15.99 -18.23
CA GLY A 71 -21.18 16.74 -19.49
C GLY A 71 -22.45 17.60 -19.61
N ASP A 72 -23.54 17.17 -18.97
CA ASP A 72 -24.80 17.93 -18.84
C ASP A 72 -24.93 18.63 -17.47
N GLY A 73 -23.92 18.50 -16.60
CA GLY A 73 -23.93 18.93 -15.21
C GLY A 73 -24.84 18.10 -14.30
N ILE A 74 -25.41 16.99 -14.79
CA ILE A 74 -26.40 16.18 -14.06
C ILE A 74 -25.94 14.73 -13.93
N SER A 75 -25.74 14.04 -15.06
CA SER A 75 -25.46 12.60 -15.07
C SER A 75 -24.79 12.08 -16.34
N SER A 76 -24.77 12.84 -17.44
CA SER A 76 -24.06 12.43 -18.66
C SER A 76 -22.55 12.35 -18.37
N PRO A 77 -21.87 11.23 -18.66
CA PRO A 77 -20.45 11.05 -18.34
C PRO A 77 -19.56 12.22 -18.78
N ALA A 78 -18.50 12.47 -18.02
CA ALA A 78 -17.54 13.54 -18.28
C ALA A 78 -16.66 13.26 -19.51
N GLY A 79 -15.98 14.30 -20.01
CA GLY A 79 -14.91 14.15 -21.01
C GLY A 79 -15.38 13.68 -22.39
N GLU A 80 -16.56 14.10 -22.85
CA GLU A 80 -17.07 13.81 -24.21
C GLU A 80 -16.10 14.31 -25.32
N ASP A 81 -15.31 15.34 -25.02
CA ASP A 81 -14.31 15.93 -25.91
C ASP A 81 -12.89 15.33 -25.72
N ARG A 82 -12.73 14.35 -24.82
CA ARG A 82 -11.46 13.65 -24.59
C ARG A 82 -11.32 12.44 -25.53
N PRO A 83 -10.10 12.00 -25.86
CA PRO A 83 -9.90 10.79 -26.65
C PRO A 83 -10.50 9.56 -25.99
N SER A 84 -10.67 8.48 -26.77
CA SER A 84 -11.04 7.18 -26.23
C SER A 84 -10.07 6.78 -25.10
N ALA A 85 -10.60 6.23 -24.01
CA ALA A 85 -9.79 5.70 -22.92
C ALA A 85 -8.76 4.64 -23.40
N ARG A 86 -9.11 3.84 -24.42
CA ARG A 86 -8.20 2.87 -25.02
C ARG A 86 -7.11 3.51 -25.86
N GLU A 87 -7.41 4.62 -26.52
CA GLU A 87 -6.39 5.40 -27.22
C GLU A 87 -5.37 5.97 -26.23
N VAL A 88 -5.84 6.56 -25.12
CA VAL A 88 -4.97 7.06 -24.05
C VAL A 88 -4.13 5.93 -23.44
N SER A 89 -4.73 4.78 -23.13
CA SER A 89 -4.01 3.60 -22.62
C SER A 89 -2.88 3.16 -23.55
N ASN A 90 -3.14 3.11 -24.86
CA ASN A 90 -2.13 2.73 -25.85
C ASN A 90 -0.98 3.73 -25.98
N ILE A 91 -1.24 5.03 -25.82
CA ILE A 91 -0.23 6.08 -25.98
C ILE A 91 0.58 6.29 -24.70
N VAL A 92 -0.09 6.39 -23.55
CA VAL A 92 0.51 6.83 -22.28
C VAL A 92 0.83 5.66 -21.36
N VAL A 93 -0.04 4.66 -21.30
CA VAL A 93 -0.03 3.64 -20.23
C VAL A 93 0.68 2.34 -20.62
N ALA A 94 0.92 2.12 -21.90
CA ALA A 94 1.64 0.93 -22.37
C ALA A 94 3.07 0.87 -21.77
N GLN A 95 3.34 -0.17 -20.99
CA GLN A 95 4.68 -0.44 -20.48
C GLN A 95 5.56 -1.03 -21.60
N GLU A 96 6.57 -0.28 -22.04
CA GLU A 96 7.50 -0.73 -23.09
C GLU A 96 8.68 -1.53 -22.52
N THR A 97 9.05 -1.24 -21.27
CA THR A 97 10.15 -1.89 -20.55
C THR A 97 9.80 -2.03 -19.09
N THR A 98 10.23 -3.11 -18.45
CA THR A 98 10.14 -3.28 -16.99
C THR A 98 10.79 -2.09 -16.27
N ALA A 99 10.03 -1.46 -15.38
CA ALA A 99 10.50 -0.42 -14.47
C ALA A 99 10.22 -0.91 -13.05
N LEU A 100 11.27 -1.27 -12.31
CA LEU A 100 11.13 -1.70 -10.91
C LEU A 100 11.00 -0.46 -10.02
N ASN A 101 10.24 -0.60 -8.94
CA ASN A 101 10.04 0.47 -7.98
C ASN A 101 11.37 1.02 -7.43
N SER A 102 11.63 2.30 -7.65
CA SER A 102 12.86 3.00 -7.24
C SER A 102 13.04 3.11 -5.72
N ARG A 103 11.97 2.91 -4.95
CA ARG A 103 11.97 2.86 -3.49
C ARG A 103 11.96 1.43 -2.95
N HIS A 104 12.19 0.45 -3.82
CA HIS A 104 12.28 -0.98 -3.46
C HIS A 104 11.01 -1.53 -2.81
N LEU A 105 9.83 -1.02 -3.17
CA LEU A 105 8.58 -1.62 -2.72
C LEU A 105 8.48 -3.06 -3.23
N SER A 106 8.08 -3.99 -2.35
CA SER A 106 7.82 -5.38 -2.73
C SER A 106 6.41 -5.54 -3.28
N ASP A 107 6.09 -6.70 -3.86
CA ASP A 107 4.73 -7.01 -4.28
C ASP A 107 3.73 -7.01 -3.10
N ILE A 108 4.19 -7.15 -1.85
CA ILE A 108 3.31 -7.00 -0.67
C ILE A 108 2.68 -5.60 -0.62
N ALA A 109 3.35 -4.57 -1.15
CA ALA A 109 2.82 -3.21 -1.15
C ALA A 109 1.49 -3.10 -1.92
N TRP A 110 1.41 -3.63 -3.14
CA TRP A 110 0.15 -3.60 -3.89
C TRP A 110 -0.87 -4.61 -3.37
N ILE A 111 -0.44 -5.77 -2.83
CA ILE A 111 -1.35 -6.76 -2.23
C ILE A 111 -2.04 -6.18 -1.00
N TRP A 112 -1.27 -5.51 -0.13
CA TRP A 112 -1.83 -4.83 1.04
C TRP A 112 -2.70 -3.63 0.63
N GLY A 113 -2.24 -2.84 -0.34
CA GLY A 113 -3.02 -1.72 -0.89
C GLY A 113 -4.40 -2.19 -1.36
N GLN A 114 -4.45 -3.28 -2.14
CA GLN A 114 -5.70 -3.90 -2.60
C GLN A 114 -6.53 -4.46 -1.44
N PHE A 115 -5.91 -5.19 -0.50
CA PHE A 115 -6.62 -5.71 0.67
C PHE A 115 -7.26 -4.60 1.52
N LEU A 116 -6.58 -3.45 1.62
CA LEU A 116 -7.06 -2.29 2.36
C LEU A 116 -8.12 -1.49 1.59
N ASP A 117 -7.95 -1.29 0.28
CA ASP A 117 -8.97 -0.73 -0.61
C ASP A 117 -10.30 -1.49 -0.45
N HIS A 118 -10.21 -2.81 -0.45
CA HIS A 118 -11.36 -3.69 -0.28
C HIS A 118 -11.98 -3.68 1.13
N ASP A 119 -11.36 -3.02 2.10
CA ASP A 119 -11.90 -2.79 3.45
C ASP A 119 -12.72 -1.50 3.52
N ILE A 120 -12.42 -0.52 2.64
CA ILE A 120 -12.89 0.86 2.78
C ILE A 120 -13.79 1.33 1.64
N ASP A 121 -13.69 0.78 0.42
CA ASP A 121 -14.61 1.13 -0.65
C ASP A 121 -15.01 0.01 -1.63
N LEU A 122 -16.27 0.13 -2.09
CA LEU A 122 -16.89 -0.72 -3.10
C LEU A 122 -17.96 0.05 -3.88
N THR A 123 -17.80 0.15 -5.20
CA THR A 123 -18.84 0.66 -6.11
C THR A 123 -18.97 -0.26 -7.33
N GLU A 124 -19.91 -1.20 -7.27
CA GLU A 124 -20.23 -2.16 -8.32
C GLU A 124 -20.97 -1.51 -9.50
N GLY A 125 -21.21 -2.29 -10.56
CA GLY A 125 -22.10 -1.91 -11.65
C GLY A 125 -23.55 -1.71 -11.19
N GLY A 126 -24.27 -0.79 -11.84
CA GLY A 126 -25.67 -0.50 -11.50
C GLY A 126 -26.61 -1.69 -11.70
N HIS A 127 -27.66 -1.79 -10.86
CA HIS A 127 -28.69 -2.82 -11.00
C HIS A 127 -29.45 -2.77 -12.34
N VAL A 128 -29.55 -1.58 -12.94
CA VAL A 128 -29.98 -1.39 -14.32
C VAL A 128 -28.72 -1.16 -15.14
N VAL A 129 -28.50 -2.04 -16.12
CA VAL A 129 -27.36 -1.94 -17.02
C VAL A 129 -27.48 -0.66 -17.86
N GLU A 130 -26.63 0.31 -17.54
CA GLU A 130 -26.38 1.50 -18.35
C GLU A 130 -25.04 1.28 -19.06
N GLU A 131 -25.07 0.91 -20.34
CA GLU A 131 -23.87 0.69 -21.14
C GLU A 131 -23.10 2.01 -21.33
N PHE A 132 -21.79 1.96 -21.11
CA PHE A 132 -20.85 3.05 -21.32
C PHE A 132 -19.53 2.53 -21.87
N ASP A 133 -19.64 1.74 -22.93
CA ASP A 133 -18.54 1.06 -23.59
C ASP A 133 -17.42 2.00 -24.03
N ILE A 134 -16.21 1.44 -24.10
CA ILE A 134 -15.00 2.14 -24.50
C ILE A 134 -14.74 1.84 -25.97
N ASP A 135 -14.71 2.90 -26.79
CA ASP A 135 -14.39 2.80 -28.21
C ASP A 135 -12.96 2.28 -28.43
N VAL A 136 -12.78 1.24 -29.23
CA VAL A 136 -11.44 0.73 -29.58
C VAL A 136 -10.95 1.40 -30.86
N PRO A 137 -9.73 1.98 -30.88
CA PRO A 137 -9.14 2.54 -32.09
C PRO A 137 -9.07 1.52 -33.23
N ALA A 138 -9.46 1.95 -34.44
CA ALA A 138 -9.45 1.06 -35.61
C ALA A 138 -8.06 0.47 -35.85
N GLY A 139 -7.98 -0.87 -35.90
CA GLY A 139 -6.72 -1.57 -36.09
C GLY A 139 -5.89 -1.77 -34.80
N ASP A 140 -6.48 -1.54 -33.61
CA ASP A 140 -5.87 -1.93 -32.34
C ASP A 140 -5.43 -3.40 -32.39
N THR A 141 -4.16 -3.67 -32.04
CA THR A 141 -3.56 -4.99 -32.22
C THR A 141 -4.18 -6.09 -31.36
N TRP A 142 -4.85 -5.71 -30.26
CA TRP A 142 -5.39 -6.61 -29.26
C TRP A 142 -6.90 -6.77 -29.40
N PHE A 143 -7.62 -5.66 -29.56
CA PHE A 143 -9.09 -5.63 -29.51
C PHE A 143 -9.74 -5.47 -30.90
N ASP A 144 -9.05 -4.88 -31.89
CA ASP A 144 -9.55 -4.75 -33.28
C ASP A 144 -8.49 -5.16 -34.33
N PRO A 145 -7.92 -6.38 -34.27
CA PRO A 145 -6.80 -6.76 -35.14
C PRO A 145 -7.15 -6.83 -36.63
N PHE A 146 -8.44 -6.80 -36.97
CA PHE A 146 -8.94 -6.82 -38.35
C PHE A 146 -9.30 -5.43 -38.88
N GLY A 147 -9.14 -4.38 -38.08
CA GLY A 147 -9.43 -3.00 -38.48
C GLY A 147 -10.89 -2.76 -38.85
N THR A 148 -11.80 -3.34 -38.06
CA THR A 148 -13.25 -3.18 -38.26
C THR A 148 -13.71 -1.75 -38.00
N GLY A 149 -13.05 -1.05 -37.06
CA GLY A 149 -13.44 0.28 -36.61
C GLY A 149 -14.75 0.33 -35.83
N THR A 150 -15.27 -0.83 -35.37
CA THR A 150 -16.51 -0.94 -34.59
C THR A 150 -16.34 -1.74 -33.30
N ALA A 151 -15.12 -2.09 -32.93
CA ALA A 151 -14.86 -2.84 -31.70
C ALA A 151 -14.98 -1.92 -30.48
N THR A 152 -15.46 -2.49 -29.37
CA THR A 152 -15.58 -1.82 -28.08
C THR A 152 -15.03 -2.72 -26.97
N ILE A 153 -14.67 -2.11 -25.84
CA ILE A 153 -14.47 -2.81 -24.56
C ILE A 153 -15.68 -2.48 -23.68
N ASP A 154 -16.44 -3.51 -23.32
CA ASP A 154 -17.70 -3.34 -22.58
C ASP A 154 -17.47 -2.75 -21.19
N LEU A 155 -18.29 -1.76 -20.82
CA LEU A 155 -18.33 -1.18 -19.47
C LEU A 155 -19.78 -0.81 -19.12
N SER A 156 -20.20 -1.13 -17.90
CA SER A 156 -21.47 -0.63 -17.34
C SER A 156 -21.21 0.48 -16.33
N ARG A 157 -22.07 1.51 -16.32
CA ARG A 157 -22.02 2.58 -15.33
C ARG A 157 -22.26 2.06 -13.92
N SER A 158 -21.61 2.72 -12.96
CA SER A 158 -21.63 2.33 -11.56
C SER A 158 -22.99 2.56 -10.91
N ILE A 159 -23.25 1.79 -9.85
CA ILE A 159 -24.39 2.01 -8.96
C ILE A 159 -24.32 3.42 -8.35
N TYR A 160 -25.49 4.03 -8.19
CA TYR A 160 -25.62 5.39 -7.70
C TYR A 160 -26.87 5.52 -6.84
N ASN A 161 -26.91 6.58 -6.03
CA ASN A 161 -28.06 6.92 -5.22
C ASN A 161 -29.25 7.32 -6.12
N PRO A 162 -30.36 6.56 -6.11
CA PRO A 162 -31.49 6.80 -7.02
C PRO A 162 -32.23 8.12 -6.78
N GLU A 163 -31.95 8.82 -5.67
CA GLU A 163 -32.50 10.15 -5.37
C GLU A 163 -31.67 11.29 -6.01
N THR A 164 -30.56 10.97 -6.68
CA THR A 164 -29.62 11.91 -7.29
C THR A 164 -29.64 11.85 -8.82
N GLY A 165 -28.89 12.72 -9.50
CA GLY A 165 -28.86 12.77 -10.98
C GLY A 165 -30.14 13.33 -11.59
N THR A 166 -30.80 14.25 -10.88
CA THR A 166 -32.11 14.80 -11.29
C THR A 166 -32.05 16.24 -11.80
N SER A 167 -31.00 16.99 -11.45
CA SER A 167 -30.76 18.37 -11.88
C SER A 167 -29.31 18.78 -11.63
N THR A 168 -28.90 19.96 -12.10
CA THR A 168 -27.54 20.49 -11.87
C THR A 168 -27.26 20.80 -10.40
N ASP A 169 -28.31 21.02 -9.59
CA ASP A 169 -28.19 21.23 -8.15
C ASP A 169 -28.21 19.89 -7.36
N ASN A 170 -28.49 18.77 -8.05
CA ASN A 170 -28.52 17.42 -7.50
C ASN A 170 -27.97 16.42 -8.54
N PRO A 171 -26.66 16.53 -8.88
CA PRO A 171 -26.02 15.65 -9.86
C PRO A 171 -25.90 14.23 -9.32
N ARG A 172 -25.61 13.26 -10.19
CA ARG A 172 -25.49 11.84 -9.84
C ARG A 172 -24.40 11.61 -8.78
N GLN A 173 -24.72 10.82 -7.75
CA GLN A 173 -23.80 10.43 -6.69
C GLN A 173 -23.65 8.91 -6.65
N GLN A 174 -22.45 8.40 -6.88
CA GLN A 174 -22.13 6.99 -6.64
C GLN A 174 -22.10 6.71 -5.14
N ILE A 175 -22.41 5.47 -4.78
CA ILE A 175 -22.43 5.02 -3.39
C ILE A 175 -21.24 4.12 -3.09
N ASN A 176 -20.78 4.17 -1.85
CA ASN A 176 -19.92 3.14 -1.28
C ASN A 176 -20.80 2.05 -0.65
N GLN A 177 -20.74 0.83 -1.18
CA GLN A 177 -21.55 -0.30 -0.72
C GLN A 177 -20.95 -1.02 0.50
N ILE A 178 -19.74 -0.65 0.92
CA ILE A 178 -19.12 -1.14 2.16
C ILE A 178 -18.84 0.02 3.12
N THR A 179 -18.38 -0.31 4.33
CA THR A 179 -18.02 0.68 5.34
C THR A 179 -16.81 1.49 4.90
N ALA A 180 -16.77 2.78 5.21
CA ALA A 180 -15.60 3.61 4.92
C ALA A 180 -14.42 3.34 5.88
N PHE A 181 -14.69 2.76 7.05
CA PHE A 181 -13.69 2.59 8.11
C PHE A 181 -12.69 1.48 7.78
N ILE A 182 -11.46 1.64 8.27
CA ILE A 182 -10.51 0.53 8.35
C ILE A 182 -10.89 -0.33 9.55
N ASP A 183 -11.97 -1.11 9.43
CA ASP A 183 -12.58 -1.86 10.52
C ASP A 183 -12.46 -3.38 10.37
N GLY A 184 -11.79 -3.84 9.30
CA GLY A 184 -11.64 -5.24 8.97
C GLY A 184 -12.89 -5.85 8.33
N SER A 185 -13.82 -5.06 7.79
CA SER A 185 -14.92 -5.51 6.94
C SER A 185 -14.46 -6.49 5.84
N VAL A 186 -13.25 -6.34 5.32
CA VAL A 186 -12.61 -7.25 4.36
C VAL A 186 -12.45 -8.69 4.91
N VAL A 187 -12.42 -8.85 6.23
CA VAL A 187 -12.39 -10.12 6.97
C VAL A 187 -13.78 -10.52 7.48
N TYR A 188 -14.57 -9.55 7.93
CA TYR A 188 -15.78 -9.79 8.73
C TYR A 188 -17.11 -9.58 8.00
N GLY A 189 -17.09 -8.96 6.83
CA GLY A 189 -18.26 -8.52 6.08
C GLY A 189 -18.74 -7.14 6.49
N SER A 190 -19.44 -6.48 5.57
CA SER A 190 -20.10 -5.18 5.77
C SER A 190 -21.60 -5.32 6.04
N ASP A 191 -22.12 -6.54 6.00
CA ASP A 191 -23.52 -6.86 6.27
C ASP A 191 -23.67 -8.08 7.21
N ALA A 192 -24.81 -8.14 7.91
CA ALA A 192 -25.06 -9.16 8.92
C ALA A 192 -25.18 -10.59 8.36
N GLU A 193 -25.63 -10.74 7.10
CA GLU A 193 -25.78 -12.03 6.45
C GLU A 193 -24.41 -12.64 6.15
N ARG A 194 -23.52 -11.88 5.52
CA ARG A 194 -22.14 -12.29 5.25
C ARG A 194 -21.37 -12.53 6.54
N ALA A 195 -21.46 -11.62 7.51
CA ALA A 195 -20.80 -11.78 8.81
C ALA A 195 -21.24 -13.06 9.53
N ALA A 196 -22.52 -13.39 9.48
CA ALA A 196 -23.03 -14.65 10.03
C ALA A 196 -22.56 -15.88 9.23
N ALA A 197 -22.52 -15.78 7.90
CA ALA A 197 -22.08 -16.87 7.03
C ALA A 197 -20.62 -17.28 7.29
N LEU A 198 -19.77 -16.33 7.71
CA LEU A 198 -18.36 -16.55 8.01
C LEU A 198 -18.09 -17.17 9.39
N ARG A 199 -19.05 -17.12 10.33
CA ARG A 199 -18.84 -17.52 11.73
C ARG A 199 -19.22 -18.98 12.01
N THR A 200 -18.47 -19.63 12.90
CA THR A 200 -18.85 -20.96 13.42
C THR A 200 -19.92 -20.88 14.50
N PHE A 201 -20.06 -19.72 15.16
CA PHE A 201 -20.80 -19.52 16.41
C PHE A 201 -20.36 -20.46 17.54
N VAL A 202 -19.12 -20.96 17.46
CA VAL A 202 -18.49 -21.79 18.49
C VAL A 202 -17.07 -21.30 18.73
N GLY A 203 -16.78 -20.91 19.98
CA GLY A 203 -15.45 -20.50 20.42
C GLY A 203 -15.01 -19.14 19.88
N GLY A 204 -15.94 -18.34 19.36
CA GLY A 204 -15.69 -17.04 18.75
C GLY A 204 -14.92 -17.13 17.44
N ARG A 205 -15.02 -18.25 16.70
CA ARG A 205 -14.20 -18.54 15.53
C ARG A 205 -14.88 -18.22 14.21
N LEU A 206 -14.05 -17.94 13.20
CA LEU A 206 -14.42 -17.97 11.79
C LEU A 206 -14.33 -19.41 11.23
N LYS A 207 -15.20 -19.72 10.27
CA LYS A 207 -15.18 -20.98 9.53
C LYS A 207 -13.92 -21.09 8.69
N THR A 208 -13.49 -22.32 8.45
CA THR A 208 -12.33 -22.63 7.60
C THR A 208 -12.67 -23.83 6.72
N SER A 209 -12.05 -23.94 5.55
CA SER A 209 -12.06 -25.17 4.76
C SER A 209 -10.84 -26.06 5.10
N ALA A 210 -10.66 -27.15 4.35
CA ALA A 210 -9.50 -28.03 4.51
C ALA A 210 -8.19 -27.26 4.29
N GLY A 211 -7.13 -27.62 5.04
CA GLY A 211 -5.85 -26.90 4.97
C GLY A 211 -5.84 -25.56 5.72
N ASN A 212 -6.85 -25.29 6.55
CA ASN A 212 -6.99 -24.02 7.28
C ASN A 212 -7.01 -22.82 6.30
N LEU A 213 -7.69 -23.00 5.17
CA LEU A 213 -7.97 -21.97 4.18
C LEU A 213 -9.33 -21.33 4.48
N LEU A 214 -9.66 -20.26 3.75
CA LEU A 214 -10.97 -19.61 3.81
C LEU A 214 -12.11 -20.64 3.61
N PRO A 215 -13.29 -20.42 4.20
CA PRO A 215 -14.45 -21.27 3.94
C PRO A 215 -14.89 -21.14 2.47
N PHE A 216 -15.60 -22.14 1.94
CA PHE A 216 -16.22 -22.04 0.63
C PHE A 216 -17.55 -21.29 0.69
N ASN A 217 -17.98 -20.72 -0.43
CA ASN A 217 -19.26 -20.00 -0.57
C ASN A 217 -20.47 -20.95 -0.63
N GLU A 218 -20.64 -21.78 0.40
CA GLU A 218 -21.77 -22.70 0.53
C GLU A 218 -23.11 -21.97 0.71
N ALA A 219 -23.07 -20.71 1.15
CA ALA A 219 -24.24 -19.85 1.31
C ALA A 219 -24.74 -19.25 -0.01
N GLY A 220 -23.96 -19.32 -1.09
CA GLY A 220 -24.34 -18.76 -2.39
C GLY A 220 -24.43 -17.23 -2.39
N LEU A 221 -23.64 -16.57 -1.54
CA LEU A 221 -23.58 -15.10 -1.48
C LEU A 221 -22.92 -14.52 -2.73
N ALA A 222 -23.24 -13.27 -3.04
CA ALA A 222 -22.63 -12.55 -4.16
C ALA A 222 -21.11 -12.51 -3.99
N ASN A 223 -20.37 -13.02 -4.96
CA ASN A 223 -18.93 -12.86 -5.03
C ASN A 223 -18.57 -12.46 -6.43
N ALA A 224 -17.44 -11.80 -6.52
CA ALA A 224 -16.62 -11.80 -7.69
C ALA A 224 -16.43 -13.21 -8.28
N GLY A 225 -16.67 -13.37 -9.58
CA GLY A 225 -16.63 -14.70 -10.22
C GLY A 225 -17.89 -15.54 -10.02
N GLY A 226 -18.91 -15.02 -9.32
CA GLY A 226 -20.26 -15.60 -9.19
C GLY A 226 -20.54 -16.20 -7.82
N THR A 227 -21.69 -16.86 -7.68
CA THR A 227 -22.17 -17.42 -6.39
C THR A 227 -21.79 -18.89 -6.20
N SER A 228 -20.76 -19.38 -6.91
CA SER A 228 -20.40 -20.80 -6.90
C SER A 228 -19.84 -21.24 -5.55
N SER A 229 -20.26 -22.40 -5.06
CA SER A 229 -19.73 -23.03 -3.85
C SER A 229 -18.29 -23.54 -4.02
N SER A 230 -17.68 -23.39 -5.20
CA SER A 230 -16.25 -23.66 -5.43
C SER A 230 -15.35 -22.47 -5.12
N LEU A 231 -15.92 -21.27 -4.95
CA LEU A 231 -15.20 -20.06 -4.59
C LEU A 231 -15.03 -19.97 -3.09
N PHE A 232 -13.96 -19.32 -2.63
CA PHE A 232 -13.80 -18.95 -1.24
C PHE A 232 -14.81 -17.86 -0.85
N LEU A 233 -15.18 -17.83 0.43
CA LEU A 233 -15.98 -16.79 1.04
C LEU A 233 -15.13 -16.06 2.08
N ALA A 234 -15.08 -14.74 1.97
CA ALA A 234 -14.45 -13.83 2.93
C ALA A 234 -15.40 -12.65 3.22
N GLY A 235 -14.92 -11.68 4.00
CA GLY A 235 -15.67 -10.47 4.34
C GLY A 235 -15.97 -9.59 3.13
N ASP A 236 -15.04 -9.50 2.17
CA ASP A 236 -15.26 -8.79 0.91
C ASP A 236 -15.64 -9.75 -0.24
N VAL A 237 -16.41 -9.23 -1.21
CA VAL A 237 -16.93 -10.00 -2.35
C VAL A 237 -15.85 -10.34 -3.37
N ARG A 238 -14.73 -9.60 -3.40
CA ARG A 238 -13.64 -9.68 -4.39
C ARG A 238 -12.47 -10.55 -3.94
N ALA A 239 -12.57 -11.24 -2.79
CA ALA A 239 -11.47 -12.03 -2.22
C ALA A 239 -10.87 -13.12 -3.13
N ASN A 240 -11.56 -13.54 -4.19
CA ASN A 240 -11.11 -14.55 -5.16
C ASN A 240 -10.46 -13.94 -6.41
N GLU A 241 -10.32 -12.62 -6.48
CA GLU A 241 -9.87 -11.90 -7.68
C GLU A 241 -8.49 -12.38 -8.12
N ASN A 242 -7.50 -12.45 -7.22
CA ASN A 242 -6.22 -13.09 -7.47
C ASN A 242 -5.73 -13.91 -6.25
N ILE A 243 -4.81 -14.84 -6.50
CA ILE A 243 -4.32 -15.77 -5.46
C ILE A 243 -3.54 -15.08 -4.34
N ALA A 244 -2.90 -13.95 -4.60
CA ALA A 244 -2.13 -13.22 -3.58
C ALA A 244 -3.07 -12.49 -2.62
N LEU A 245 -4.13 -11.86 -3.14
CA LEU A 245 -5.22 -11.30 -2.34
C LEU A 245 -5.92 -12.39 -1.51
N THR A 246 -6.29 -13.52 -2.13
CA THR A 246 -6.88 -14.68 -1.42
C THR A 246 -5.98 -15.15 -0.26
N SER A 247 -4.66 -15.14 -0.49
CA SER A 247 -3.66 -15.50 0.52
C SER A 247 -3.68 -14.53 1.71
N MET A 248 -3.77 -13.22 1.45
CA MET A 248 -3.87 -12.20 2.50
C MET A 248 -5.15 -12.33 3.34
N HIS A 249 -6.31 -12.52 2.71
CA HIS A 249 -7.56 -12.82 3.42
C HIS A 249 -7.43 -14.08 4.30
N THR A 250 -6.77 -15.12 3.80
CA THR A 250 -6.55 -16.35 4.57
C THR A 250 -5.70 -16.07 5.81
N ILE A 251 -4.66 -15.25 5.71
CA ILE A 251 -3.80 -14.89 6.85
C ILE A 251 -4.59 -14.19 7.96
N PHE A 252 -5.45 -13.21 7.63
CA PHE A 252 -6.22 -12.51 8.66
C PHE A 252 -7.36 -13.33 9.25
N MET A 253 -7.96 -14.24 8.48
CA MET A 253 -8.87 -15.24 9.03
C MET A 253 -8.15 -16.17 10.04
N ARG A 254 -6.89 -16.53 9.75
CA ARG A 254 -6.07 -17.35 10.66
C ARG A 254 -5.72 -16.57 11.93
N GLU A 255 -5.35 -15.30 11.80
CA GLU A 255 -5.02 -14.46 12.94
C GLU A 255 -6.22 -14.28 13.89
N HIS A 256 -7.41 -14.04 13.34
CA HIS A 256 -8.64 -14.02 14.13
C HIS A 256 -8.81 -15.32 14.93
N ASN A 257 -8.69 -16.47 14.27
CA ASN A 257 -8.87 -17.76 14.94
C ASN A 257 -7.78 -18.05 15.98
N ARG A 258 -6.54 -17.59 15.75
CA ARG A 258 -5.44 -17.68 16.71
C ARG A 258 -5.73 -16.86 17.98
N LEU A 259 -6.23 -15.63 17.81
CA LEU A 259 -6.63 -14.74 18.90
C LEU A 259 -7.87 -15.27 19.63
N ALA A 260 -8.87 -15.78 18.92
CA ALA A 260 -10.05 -16.39 19.50
C ALA A 260 -9.70 -17.57 20.42
N ASP A 261 -8.78 -18.45 19.99
CA ASP A 261 -8.28 -19.55 20.82
C ASP A 261 -7.54 -19.06 22.07
N ALA A 262 -6.72 -18.00 21.94
CA ALA A 262 -6.03 -17.39 23.07
C ALA A 262 -7.03 -16.81 24.09
N PHE A 263 -8.01 -16.03 23.62
CA PHE A 263 -9.05 -15.46 24.49
C PHE A 263 -9.91 -16.53 25.15
N ALA A 264 -10.29 -17.58 24.43
CA ALA A 264 -11.07 -18.70 24.97
C ALA A 264 -10.30 -19.44 26.09
N SER A 265 -8.99 -19.63 25.90
CA SER A 265 -8.11 -20.27 26.88
C SER A 265 -7.92 -19.42 28.14
N GLU A 266 -7.73 -18.11 27.98
CA GLU A 266 -7.51 -17.18 29.08
C GLU A 266 -8.80 -16.79 29.83
N ASN A 267 -9.93 -16.83 29.12
CA ASN A 267 -11.24 -16.45 29.65
C ASN A 267 -12.28 -17.57 29.46
N PRO A 268 -12.18 -18.71 30.18
CA PRO A 268 -13.07 -19.87 29.97
C PRO A 268 -14.56 -19.63 30.24
N SER A 269 -14.91 -18.46 30.80
CA SER A 269 -16.28 -18.05 31.08
C SER A 269 -16.89 -17.13 30.02
N TRP A 270 -16.08 -16.67 29.06
CA TRP A 270 -16.58 -15.84 27.97
C TRP A 270 -17.45 -16.65 27.01
N SER A 271 -18.50 -16.00 26.52
CA SER A 271 -19.35 -16.53 25.45
C SER A 271 -18.66 -16.46 24.08
N ASP A 272 -19.20 -17.19 23.10
CA ASP A 272 -18.79 -17.11 21.70
C ASP A 272 -18.69 -15.66 21.20
N GLU A 273 -19.75 -14.88 21.44
CA GLU A 273 -19.82 -13.48 20.99
C GLU A 273 -18.73 -12.61 21.63
N GLN A 274 -18.46 -12.79 22.93
CA GLN A 274 -17.41 -12.02 23.60
C GLN A 274 -16.03 -12.34 23.04
N ILE A 275 -15.76 -13.61 22.73
CA ILE A 275 -14.48 -14.04 22.14
C ILE A 275 -14.36 -13.50 20.71
N TYR A 276 -15.42 -13.64 19.89
CA TYR A 276 -15.45 -13.13 18.52
C TYR A 276 -15.18 -11.63 18.46
N GLN A 277 -15.89 -10.83 19.28
CA GLN A 277 -15.71 -9.38 19.28
C GLN A 277 -14.35 -8.96 19.82
N ALA A 278 -13.79 -9.67 20.81
CA ALA A 278 -12.43 -9.41 21.30
C ALA A 278 -11.37 -9.68 20.23
N ALA A 279 -11.49 -10.81 19.51
CA ALA A 279 -10.60 -11.15 18.40
C ALA A 279 -10.75 -10.17 17.23
N ARG A 280 -11.99 -9.85 16.81
CA ARG A 280 -12.28 -8.83 15.78
C ARG A 280 -11.59 -7.52 16.11
N ARG A 281 -11.78 -7.03 17.33
CA ARG A 281 -11.23 -5.76 17.80
C ARG A 281 -9.70 -5.68 17.72
N VAL A 282 -8.99 -6.76 18.07
CA VAL A 282 -7.51 -6.79 17.98
C VAL A 282 -7.05 -6.87 16.53
N VAL A 283 -7.66 -7.73 15.71
CA VAL A 283 -7.32 -7.83 14.28
C VAL A 283 -7.52 -6.50 13.55
N THR A 284 -8.65 -5.82 13.81
CA THR A 284 -8.91 -4.49 13.25
C THR A 284 -7.79 -3.51 13.65
N ALA A 285 -7.37 -3.54 14.92
CA ALA A 285 -6.28 -2.69 15.39
C ALA A 285 -4.93 -3.02 14.75
N GLU A 286 -4.64 -4.31 14.49
CA GLU A 286 -3.44 -4.74 13.76
C GLU A 286 -3.47 -4.23 12.31
N ILE A 287 -4.60 -4.31 11.59
CA ILE A 287 -4.75 -3.77 10.24
C ILE A 287 -4.54 -2.24 10.22
N GLN A 288 -5.15 -1.52 11.17
CA GLN A 288 -4.96 -0.08 11.32
C GLN A 288 -3.49 0.28 11.62
N ALA A 289 -2.85 -0.42 12.56
CA ALA A 289 -1.47 -0.14 12.94
C ALA A 289 -0.48 -0.44 11.80
N ILE A 290 -0.60 -1.59 11.14
CA ILE A 290 0.24 -1.95 9.98
C ILE A 290 0.07 -0.92 8.86
N THR A 291 -1.15 -0.50 8.59
CA THR A 291 -1.44 0.51 7.55
C THR A 291 -0.70 1.82 7.82
N TYR A 292 -0.81 2.38 9.03
CA TYR A 292 -0.26 3.71 9.32
C TYR A 292 1.21 3.69 9.73
N ASN A 293 1.72 2.58 10.26
CA ASN A 293 3.09 2.48 10.75
C ASN A 293 4.06 1.86 9.75
N GLU A 294 3.58 1.05 8.78
CA GLU A 294 4.41 0.40 7.77
C GLU A 294 4.02 0.78 6.34
N PHE A 295 2.77 0.56 5.93
CA PHE A 295 2.34 0.73 4.53
C PHE A 295 2.37 2.18 4.07
N LEU A 296 1.68 3.10 4.76
CA LEU A 296 1.61 4.51 4.38
C LEU A 296 2.99 5.18 4.39
N PRO A 297 3.88 4.96 5.38
CA PRO A 297 5.25 5.46 5.32
C PRO A 297 6.08 4.87 4.16
N ALA A 298 5.87 3.59 3.85
CA ALA A 298 6.51 2.96 2.69
C ALA A 298 6.05 3.61 1.39
N LEU A 299 4.76 3.94 1.26
CA LEU A 299 4.18 4.49 0.03
C LEU A 299 4.34 6.02 -0.10
N LEU A 300 4.01 6.79 0.94
CA LEU A 300 3.95 8.25 0.94
C LEU A 300 5.24 8.92 1.44
N GLY A 301 6.13 8.15 2.08
CA GLY A 301 7.30 8.66 2.78
C GLY A 301 7.06 8.84 4.28
N GLU A 302 8.15 8.86 5.03
CA GLU A 302 8.10 9.04 6.49
C GLU A 302 7.54 10.43 6.83
N GLY A 303 6.57 10.48 7.75
CA GLY A 303 5.98 11.73 8.24
C GLY A 303 4.94 12.38 7.33
N ALA A 304 4.54 11.74 6.22
CA ALA A 304 3.52 12.27 5.31
C ALA A 304 2.13 12.40 5.95
N ILE A 305 1.76 11.46 6.84
CA ILE A 305 0.54 11.51 7.64
C ILE A 305 0.87 12.21 8.97
N SER A 306 0.02 13.17 9.38
CA SER A 306 0.17 13.88 10.66
C SER A 306 0.09 12.95 11.87
N GLU A 307 0.39 13.45 13.06
CA GLU A 307 0.17 12.68 14.29
C GLU A 307 -1.32 12.61 14.63
N TYR A 308 -1.72 11.47 15.20
CA TYR A 308 -3.07 11.34 15.71
C TYR A 308 -3.32 12.28 16.89
N ALA A 309 -4.24 13.23 16.71
CA ALA A 309 -4.60 14.22 17.74
C ALA A 309 -5.78 13.79 18.63
N GLY A 310 -6.32 12.59 18.41
CA GLY A 310 -7.55 12.12 19.03
C GLY A 310 -8.74 12.22 18.07
N TYR A 311 -9.83 11.52 18.43
CA TYR A 311 -11.04 11.47 17.61
C TYR A 311 -11.71 12.83 17.53
N ASP A 312 -12.00 13.27 16.31
CA ASP A 312 -12.76 14.48 16.00
C ASP A 312 -14.14 14.12 15.43
N ALA A 313 -15.17 14.30 16.25
CA ALA A 313 -16.55 14.01 15.86
C ALA A 313 -17.10 14.94 14.75
N THR A 314 -16.37 15.98 14.36
CA THR A 314 -16.73 16.89 13.26
C THR A 314 -16.16 16.45 11.90
N VAL A 315 -15.23 15.50 11.90
CA VAL A 315 -14.63 14.94 10.68
C VAL A 315 -15.55 13.88 10.10
N ASN A 316 -15.81 13.96 8.79
CA ASN A 316 -16.53 12.95 8.04
C ASN A 316 -15.54 11.94 7.43
N PRO A 317 -15.54 10.67 7.88
CA PRO A 317 -14.64 9.63 7.40
C PRO A 317 -15.03 9.06 6.03
N GLY A 318 -16.18 9.44 5.46
CA GLY A 318 -16.65 8.92 4.18
C GLY A 318 -15.59 8.97 3.06
N ILE A 319 -15.64 8.00 2.16
CA ILE A 319 -14.67 7.92 1.06
C ILE A 319 -14.94 8.99 0.02
N ALA A 320 -13.91 9.76 -0.33
CA ALA A 320 -13.99 10.74 -1.39
C ALA A 320 -14.05 10.06 -2.76
N ASN A 321 -14.93 10.54 -3.64
CA ASN A 321 -15.10 10.00 -4.98
C ASN A 321 -13.78 10.03 -5.78
N ILE A 322 -13.02 11.12 -5.69
CA ILE A 322 -11.71 11.24 -6.34
C ILE A 322 -10.65 10.28 -5.75
N PHE A 323 -10.78 9.90 -4.49
CA PHE A 323 -9.89 8.93 -3.85
C PHE A 323 -10.11 7.53 -4.43
N SER A 324 -11.32 6.96 -4.29
CA SER A 324 -11.61 5.59 -4.74
C SER A 324 -11.62 5.43 -6.26
N THR A 325 -12.02 6.48 -6.97
CA THR A 325 -12.19 6.40 -8.44
C THR A 325 -10.92 6.73 -9.21
N ALA A 326 -9.96 7.42 -8.59
CA ALA A 326 -8.69 7.77 -9.23
C ALA A 326 -7.48 7.47 -8.35
N ALA A 327 -7.28 8.22 -7.27
CA ALA A 327 -5.98 8.22 -6.58
C ALA A 327 -5.60 6.86 -5.99
N TYR A 328 -6.53 6.13 -5.37
CA TYR A 328 -6.23 4.86 -4.70
C TYR A 328 -6.15 3.66 -5.66
N ARG A 329 -6.46 3.88 -6.95
CA ARG A 329 -6.20 2.94 -8.05
C ARG A 329 -4.73 2.92 -8.50
N LEU A 330 -3.86 3.64 -7.80
CA LEU A 330 -2.41 3.66 -8.04
C LEU A 330 -1.79 2.27 -7.98
N GLY A 331 -2.35 1.35 -7.19
CA GLY A 331 -1.82 -0.01 -7.04
C GLY A 331 -1.74 -0.78 -8.36
N HIS A 332 -2.53 -0.40 -9.36
CA HIS A 332 -2.55 -1.03 -10.68
C HIS A 332 -1.25 -0.87 -11.47
N SER A 333 -0.44 0.17 -11.22
CA SER A 333 0.87 0.33 -11.87
C SER A 333 1.99 -0.44 -11.16
N LEU A 334 1.80 -0.82 -9.89
CA LEU A 334 2.77 -1.60 -9.12
C LEU A 334 2.79 -3.10 -9.50
N LEU A 335 1.78 -3.57 -10.25
CA LEU A 335 1.57 -4.98 -10.53
C LEU A 335 2.70 -5.61 -11.36
N SER A 336 3.27 -6.69 -10.83
CA SER A 336 4.25 -7.52 -11.55
C SER A 336 3.58 -8.47 -12.54
N SER A 337 4.14 -8.63 -13.74
CA SER A 337 3.64 -9.58 -14.76
C SER A 337 3.67 -11.06 -14.31
N GLU A 338 4.50 -11.40 -13.33
CA GLU A 338 4.62 -12.74 -12.78
C GLU A 338 4.60 -12.68 -11.25
N LEU A 339 3.78 -13.54 -10.63
CA LEU A 339 3.82 -13.78 -9.20
C LEU A 339 4.84 -14.89 -8.92
N LEU A 340 5.89 -14.55 -8.17
CA LEU A 340 6.86 -15.53 -7.70
C LEU A 340 6.20 -16.48 -6.71
N ARG A 341 6.55 -17.77 -6.79
CA ARG A 341 6.21 -18.78 -5.77
C ARG A 341 7.48 -19.41 -5.26
N LEU A 342 7.87 -19.06 -4.03
CA LEU A 342 9.19 -19.38 -3.48
C LEU A 342 9.09 -20.26 -2.23
N ASN A 343 10.05 -21.16 -2.08
CA ASN A 343 10.30 -21.88 -0.84
C ASN A 343 11.00 -20.96 0.19
N PRO A 344 11.03 -21.33 1.49
CA PRO A 344 11.70 -20.53 2.53
C PRO A 344 13.22 -20.34 2.35
N ASP A 345 13.85 -21.11 1.45
CA ASP A 345 15.26 -20.96 1.09
C ASP A 345 15.50 -20.07 -0.14
N GLY A 346 14.44 -19.47 -0.70
CA GLY A 346 14.47 -18.61 -1.87
C GLY A 346 14.45 -19.35 -3.21
N SER A 347 14.45 -20.68 -3.21
CA SER A 347 14.28 -21.45 -4.45
C SER A 347 12.84 -21.39 -4.96
N THR A 348 12.64 -21.46 -6.27
CA THR A 348 11.29 -21.59 -6.86
C THR A 348 10.60 -22.85 -6.33
N ALA A 349 9.35 -22.73 -5.92
CA ALA A 349 8.51 -23.83 -5.46
C ALA A 349 8.21 -24.84 -6.59
N ASP A 350 7.81 -26.06 -6.22
CA ASP A 350 7.61 -27.17 -7.17
C ASP A 350 6.53 -26.86 -8.22
N GLU A 351 5.54 -26.05 -7.84
CA GLU A 351 4.48 -25.57 -8.72
C GLU A 351 4.94 -24.48 -9.73
N GLY A 352 6.16 -23.96 -9.60
CA GLY A 352 6.74 -22.92 -10.48
C GLY A 352 6.11 -21.53 -10.26
N ASN A 353 6.66 -20.47 -10.86
CA ASN A 353 5.98 -19.16 -10.84
C ASN A 353 4.73 -19.14 -11.73
N ILE A 354 3.86 -18.14 -11.56
CA ILE A 354 2.62 -18.00 -12.33
C ILE A 354 2.48 -16.59 -12.89
N SER A 355 2.10 -16.45 -14.17
CA SER A 355 1.80 -15.13 -14.73
C SER A 355 0.61 -14.51 -14.02
N LEU A 356 0.62 -13.20 -13.82
CA LEU A 356 -0.46 -12.49 -13.13
C LEU A 356 -1.81 -12.76 -13.81
N SER A 357 -1.86 -12.70 -15.14
CA SER A 357 -3.03 -13.07 -15.95
C SER A 357 -3.64 -14.45 -15.64
N LYS A 358 -2.84 -15.44 -15.23
CA LYS A 358 -3.31 -16.78 -14.85
C LYS A 358 -3.65 -16.91 -13.36
N ALA A 359 -3.14 -16.02 -12.53
CA ALA A 359 -3.45 -15.97 -11.11
C ALA A 359 -4.87 -15.43 -10.84
N PHE A 360 -5.45 -14.69 -11.78
CA PHE A 360 -6.80 -14.16 -11.67
C PHE A 360 -7.86 -15.27 -11.65
N PHE A 361 -8.77 -15.23 -10.67
CA PHE A 361 -9.88 -16.16 -10.48
C PHE A 361 -9.48 -17.64 -10.53
N SER A 362 -8.30 -17.94 -9.99
CA SER A 362 -7.72 -19.28 -9.93
C SER A 362 -7.63 -19.82 -8.50
N PRO A 363 -8.75 -19.92 -7.74
CA PRO A 363 -8.71 -20.39 -6.35
C PRO A 363 -8.16 -21.82 -6.22
N GLN A 364 -8.20 -22.62 -7.29
CA GLN A 364 -7.61 -23.96 -7.32
C GLN A 364 -6.10 -23.96 -7.04
N GLU A 365 -5.37 -22.90 -7.40
CA GLU A 365 -3.94 -22.77 -7.07
C GLU A 365 -3.74 -22.71 -5.55
N VAL A 366 -4.56 -21.93 -4.84
CA VAL A 366 -4.52 -21.83 -3.37
C VAL A 366 -5.01 -23.12 -2.71
N ILE A 367 -6.07 -23.74 -3.24
CA ILE A 367 -6.60 -25.01 -2.73
C ILE A 367 -5.54 -26.12 -2.80
N THR A 368 -4.76 -26.15 -3.88
CA THR A 368 -3.80 -27.23 -4.16
C THR A 368 -2.46 -27.01 -3.47
N ASN A 369 -1.94 -25.78 -3.57
CA ASN A 369 -0.56 -25.46 -3.19
C ASN A 369 -0.48 -24.70 -1.85
N GLY A 370 -1.62 -24.25 -1.32
CA GLY A 370 -1.66 -23.37 -0.14
C GLY A 370 -1.28 -21.93 -0.48
N ILE A 371 -0.88 -21.17 0.55
CA ILE A 371 -0.62 -19.72 0.45
C ILE A 371 0.85 -19.37 0.66
N ASP A 372 1.64 -20.29 1.21
CA ASP A 372 2.95 -19.99 1.77
C ASP A 372 3.96 -19.58 0.69
N SER A 373 3.97 -20.27 -0.46
CA SER A 373 4.90 -19.96 -1.55
C SER A 373 4.61 -18.61 -2.22
N VAL A 374 3.32 -18.26 -2.33
CA VAL A 374 2.85 -16.96 -2.86
C VAL A 374 3.27 -15.82 -1.94
N LEU A 375 3.05 -15.95 -0.62
CA LEU A 375 3.43 -14.90 0.34
C LEU A 375 4.95 -14.73 0.44
N GLN A 376 5.71 -15.83 0.42
CA GLN A 376 7.18 -15.78 0.39
C GLN A 376 7.69 -15.11 -0.89
N GLY A 377 7.07 -15.40 -2.04
CA GLY A 377 7.42 -14.80 -3.33
C GLY A 377 7.09 -13.31 -3.40
N ALA A 378 5.90 -12.92 -2.93
CA ALA A 378 5.47 -11.54 -2.90
C ALA A 378 6.38 -10.66 -2.02
N ALA A 379 6.81 -11.18 -0.86
CA ALA A 379 7.75 -10.46 0.00
C ALA A 379 9.14 -10.34 -0.63
N ALA A 380 9.54 -11.25 -1.51
CA ALA A 380 10.86 -11.26 -2.13
C ALA A 380 10.95 -10.45 -3.43
N ASN A 381 9.84 -10.31 -4.17
CA ASN A 381 9.83 -9.66 -5.47
C ASN A 381 9.66 -8.15 -5.35
N THR A 382 10.47 -7.39 -6.07
CA THR A 382 10.29 -5.94 -6.23
C THR A 382 9.11 -5.67 -7.16
N ALA A 383 8.18 -4.83 -6.73
CA ALA A 383 7.04 -4.38 -7.53
C ALA A 383 7.50 -3.56 -8.76
N GLN A 384 6.59 -3.38 -9.72
CA GLN A 384 6.78 -2.36 -10.75
C GLN A 384 6.76 -0.94 -10.12
N GLU A 385 7.21 0.05 -10.87
CA GLU A 385 7.19 1.45 -10.44
C GLU A 385 5.77 1.99 -10.32
N LEU A 386 5.57 2.93 -9.39
CA LEU A 386 4.34 3.71 -9.31
C LEU A 386 4.39 4.87 -10.31
N ASP A 387 4.08 4.59 -11.57
CA ASP A 387 4.13 5.55 -12.67
C ASP A 387 2.90 5.42 -13.60
N SER A 388 2.93 6.10 -14.74
CA SER A 388 1.85 6.06 -15.71
C SER A 388 1.74 4.73 -16.47
N GLN A 389 2.65 3.76 -16.29
CA GLN A 389 2.73 2.55 -17.08
C GLN A 389 2.12 1.35 -16.35
N ILE A 390 1.51 0.44 -17.11
CA ILE A 390 0.89 -0.78 -16.57
C ILE A 390 1.26 -1.98 -17.43
N VAL A 391 1.52 -3.12 -16.77
CA VAL A 391 1.84 -4.40 -17.41
C VAL A 391 0.72 -4.89 -18.32
N ASP A 392 1.10 -5.53 -19.43
CA ASP A 392 0.15 -6.07 -20.41
C ASP A 392 -0.77 -7.15 -19.81
N ASP A 393 -0.37 -7.82 -18.72
CA ASP A 393 -1.18 -8.83 -18.02
C ASP A 393 -2.53 -8.29 -17.51
N VAL A 394 -2.66 -6.97 -17.28
CA VAL A 394 -3.94 -6.32 -16.91
C VAL A 394 -4.37 -5.24 -17.90
N ARG A 395 -3.45 -4.69 -18.71
CA ARG A 395 -3.77 -3.70 -19.76
C ARG A 395 -4.28 -4.33 -21.05
N ASN A 396 -3.94 -5.58 -21.32
CA ASN A 396 -4.42 -6.36 -22.48
C ASN A 396 -4.93 -7.72 -22.02
N PHE A 397 -5.75 -7.74 -20.97
CA PHE A 397 -6.30 -8.98 -20.44
C PHE A 397 -7.29 -9.57 -21.44
N LEU A 398 -6.83 -10.53 -22.25
CA LEU A 398 -7.63 -11.14 -23.29
C LEU A 398 -8.37 -12.38 -22.80
N PHE A 399 -9.63 -12.48 -23.21
CA PHE A 399 -10.48 -13.65 -23.02
C PHE A 399 -10.38 -14.63 -24.19
N GLY A 400 -9.15 -14.89 -24.64
CA GLY A 400 -8.88 -15.72 -25.82
C GLY A 400 -7.82 -15.08 -26.76
N PRO A 401 -7.80 -15.44 -28.04
CA PRO A 401 -6.92 -14.79 -29.01
C PRO A 401 -7.32 -13.31 -29.24
N PRO A 402 -6.42 -12.46 -29.80
CA PRO A 402 -6.74 -11.08 -30.15
C PRO A 402 -8.04 -10.97 -30.97
N GLY A 403 -8.88 -10.00 -30.62
CA GLY A 403 -10.22 -9.79 -31.18
C GLY A 403 -11.32 -10.70 -30.62
N ALA A 404 -11.02 -11.60 -29.67
CA ALA A 404 -12.03 -12.44 -28.99
C ALA A 404 -12.72 -11.74 -27.80
N GLY A 405 -12.32 -10.50 -27.49
CA GLY A 405 -12.74 -9.77 -26.30
C GLY A 405 -11.74 -9.90 -25.15
N GLY A 406 -12.01 -9.16 -24.08
CA GLY A 406 -11.10 -8.95 -22.97
C GLY A 406 -11.45 -7.65 -22.25
N PHE A 407 -10.51 -7.13 -21.50
CA PHE A 407 -10.55 -5.78 -20.96
C PHE A 407 -9.16 -5.18 -20.85
N ASP A 408 -9.12 -3.87 -20.63
CA ASP A 408 -7.92 -3.09 -20.38
C ASP A 408 -8.13 -2.26 -19.11
N LEU A 409 -7.47 -2.66 -18.01
CA LEU A 409 -7.64 -2.02 -16.71
C LEU A 409 -7.39 -0.50 -16.73
N ALA A 410 -6.43 -0.03 -17.52
CA ALA A 410 -6.15 1.40 -17.64
C ALA A 410 -7.31 2.13 -18.31
N SER A 411 -7.84 1.55 -19.40
CA SER A 411 -8.99 2.12 -20.11
C SER A 411 -10.23 2.17 -19.21
N LEU A 412 -10.43 1.16 -18.38
CA LEU A 412 -11.55 1.09 -17.45
C LEU A 412 -11.43 2.14 -16.34
N ASN A 413 -10.23 2.37 -15.79
CA ASN A 413 -10.00 3.42 -14.79
C ASN A 413 -10.33 4.82 -15.35
N ILE A 414 -9.86 5.12 -16.57
CA ILE A 414 -10.14 6.39 -17.24
C ILE A 414 -11.65 6.54 -17.47
N GLN A 415 -12.29 5.52 -18.04
CA GLN A 415 -13.71 5.55 -18.36
C GLN A 415 -14.58 5.62 -17.08
N ARG A 416 -14.18 4.96 -15.99
CA ARG A 416 -14.86 5.02 -14.68
C ARG A 416 -14.74 6.40 -14.05
N GLY A 417 -13.59 7.06 -14.17
CA GLY A 417 -13.44 8.46 -13.77
C GLY A 417 -14.45 9.37 -14.49
N ARG A 418 -14.64 9.15 -15.80
CA ARG A 418 -15.64 9.87 -16.60
C ARG A 418 -17.07 9.54 -16.19
N ASP A 419 -17.38 8.28 -15.90
CA ASP A 419 -18.69 7.83 -15.39
C ASP A 419 -19.04 8.47 -14.03
N HIS A 420 -18.05 8.65 -13.16
CA HIS A 420 -18.21 9.24 -11.84
C HIS A 420 -18.25 10.76 -11.86
N GLY A 421 -18.08 11.39 -13.03
CA GLY A 421 -18.06 12.85 -13.15
C GLY A 421 -16.85 13.47 -12.47
N LEU A 422 -15.71 12.77 -12.46
CA LEU A 422 -14.46 13.34 -11.96
C LEU A 422 -14.03 14.54 -12.83
N PRO A 423 -13.42 15.56 -12.21
CA PRO A 423 -12.92 16.70 -12.96
C PRO A 423 -11.70 16.33 -13.82
N ASP A 424 -11.33 17.20 -14.74
CA ASP A 424 -9.99 17.17 -15.35
C ASP A 424 -8.88 17.34 -14.29
N TYR A 425 -7.66 16.94 -14.66
CA TYR A 425 -6.46 17.00 -13.81
C TYR A 425 -6.18 18.40 -13.25
N ASN A 426 -6.29 19.44 -14.08
CA ASN A 426 -5.99 20.81 -13.68
C ASN A 426 -7.05 21.36 -12.72
N GLN A 427 -8.31 21.07 -12.98
CA GLN A 427 -9.41 21.43 -12.09
C GLN A 427 -9.31 20.69 -10.75
N ALA A 428 -8.94 19.40 -10.75
CA ALA A 428 -8.66 18.66 -9.52
C ALA A 428 -7.55 19.31 -8.67
N ARG A 429 -6.45 19.75 -9.32
CA ARG A 429 -5.37 20.49 -8.64
C ARG A 429 -5.89 21.77 -8.01
N VAL A 430 -6.66 22.57 -8.74
CA VAL A 430 -7.24 23.83 -8.24
C VAL A 430 -8.17 23.61 -7.06
N ASP A 431 -9.05 22.61 -7.15
CA ASP A 431 -10.02 22.28 -6.09
C ASP A 431 -9.33 21.88 -4.78
N LEU A 432 -8.16 21.24 -4.88
CA LEU A 432 -7.34 20.82 -3.75
C LEU A 432 -6.30 21.88 -3.33
N GLY A 433 -6.38 23.09 -3.88
CA GLY A 433 -5.52 24.21 -3.51
C GLY A 433 -4.09 24.16 -4.08
N LEU A 434 -3.84 23.28 -5.05
CA LEU A 434 -2.59 23.18 -5.78
C LEU A 434 -2.57 24.14 -6.98
N ALA A 435 -1.38 24.49 -7.44
CA ALA A 435 -1.24 25.31 -8.65
C ALA A 435 -1.61 24.48 -9.90
N PRO A 436 -2.46 24.99 -10.80
CA PRO A 436 -2.68 24.33 -12.09
C PRO A 436 -1.39 24.36 -12.92
N VAL A 437 -1.19 23.33 -13.73
CA VAL A 437 -0.08 23.27 -14.68
C VAL A 437 -0.41 24.04 -15.95
N THR A 438 0.61 24.56 -16.62
CA THR A 438 0.45 25.32 -17.89
C THR A 438 1.12 24.64 -19.08
N SER A 439 1.91 23.61 -18.82
CA SER A 439 2.60 22.81 -19.83
C SER A 439 2.83 21.39 -19.32
N PHE A 440 3.01 20.42 -20.23
CA PHE A 440 3.32 19.04 -19.85
C PHE A 440 4.63 18.92 -19.04
N ALA A 441 5.57 19.86 -19.21
CA ALA A 441 6.83 19.90 -18.45
C ALA A 441 6.64 20.33 -16.98
N ASP A 442 5.49 20.92 -16.63
CA ASP A 442 5.14 21.20 -15.24
C ASP A 442 4.62 19.94 -14.52
N ILE A 443 4.25 18.88 -15.26
CA ILE A 443 3.76 17.60 -14.73
C ILE A 443 4.95 16.66 -14.44
N THR A 444 5.83 16.48 -15.42
CA THR A 444 6.94 15.52 -15.33
C THR A 444 8.21 16.02 -15.99
N SER A 445 9.37 15.61 -15.49
CA SER A 445 10.68 15.80 -16.10
C SER A 445 10.99 14.81 -17.22
N ASP A 446 10.20 13.74 -17.40
CA ASP A 446 10.36 12.80 -18.51
C ASP A 446 9.81 13.38 -19.82
N ILE A 447 10.73 13.79 -20.70
CA ILE A 447 10.43 14.34 -22.03
C ILE A 447 9.62 13.37 -22.90
N SER A 448 9.83 12.06 -22.76
CA SER A 448 9.07 11.06 -23.51
C SER A 448 7.61 11.01 -23.03
N LEU A 449 7.40 11.06 -21.72
CA LEU A 449 6.04 11.10 -21.15
C LEU A 449 5.32 12.40 -21.52
N GLN A 450 6.01 13.55 -21.48
CA GLN A 450 5.46 14.83 -21.97
C GLN A 450 4.93 14.72 -23.41
N GLN A 451 5.71 14.11 -24.31
CA GLN A 451 5.31 13.93 -25.71
C GLN A 451 4.12 12.99 -25.86
N LYS A 452 4.05 11.91 -25.06
CA LYS A 452 2.92 10.98 -25.04
C LYS A 452 1.65 11.67 -24.54
N LEU A 453 1.73 12.47 -23.49
CA LEU A 453 0.60 13.25 -22.97
C LEU A 453 0.12 14.30 -23.99
N GLU A 454 1.05 15.02 -24.62
CA GLU A 454 0.71 15.97 -25.70
C GLU A 454 0.05 15.27 -26.89
N GLN A 455 0.58 14.11 -27.29
CA GLN A 455 0.00 13.31 -28.36
C GLN A 455 -1.43 12.83 -28.02
N ALA A 456 -1.67 12.38 -26.79
CA ALA A 456 -2.96 11.89 -26.37
C ALA A 456 -3.98 13.03 -26.21
N TYR A 457 -3.66 14.05 -25.43
CA TYR A 457 -4.65 15.04 -24.97
C TYR A 457 -4.61 16.38 -25.70
N GLY A 458 -3.48 16.74 -26.32
CA GLY A 458 -3.24 18.03 -26.97
C GLY A 458 -3.14 19.24 -26.03
N SER A 459 -3.88 19.26 -24.92
CA SER A 459 -3.87 20.29 -23.87
C SER A 459 -3.79 19.65 -22.49
N VAL A 460 -3.12 20.33 -21.55
CA VAL A 460 -3.07 19.91 -20.14
C VAL A 460 -4.44 19.97 -19.45
N ASP A 461 -5.35 20.81 -19.95
CA ASP A 461 -6.71 20.98 -19.41
C ASP A 461 -7.65 19.82 -19.77
N ASN A 462 -7.22 18.88 -20.62
CA ASN A 462 -8.05 17.76 -21.06
C ASN A 462 -7.66 16.44 -20.37
N ILE A 463 -6.62 16.44 -19.53
CA ILE A 463 -6.06 15.21 -18.96
C ILE A 463 -7.03 14.63 -17.94
N ASP A 464 -7.37 13.34 -18.07
CA ASP A 464 -8.14 12.63 -17.06
C ASP A 464 -7.32 12.55 -15.77
N VAL A 465 -7.93 12.88 -14.62
CA VAL A 465 -7.22 13.04 -13.34
C VAL A 465 -6.38 11.83 -12.93
N TRP A 466 -6.84 10.61 -13.26
CA TRP A 466 -6.08 9.39 -12.99
C TRP A 466 -4.75 9.34 -13.76
N VAL A 467 -4.77 9.72 -15.04
CA VAL A 467 -3.58 9.75 -15.90
C VAL A 467 -2.65 10.87 -15.47
N GLY A 468 -3.21 12.06 -15.19
CA GLY A 468 -2.43 13.21 -14.75
C GLY A 468 -1.70 12.95 -13.43
N GLY A 469 -2.39 12.41 -12.43
CA GLY A 469 -1.78 12.12 -11.12
C GLY A 469 -0.70 11.03 -11.15
N LEU A 470 -0.86 9.98 -11.97
CA LEU A 470 0.20 8.98 -12.18
C LEU A 470 1.40 9.51 -12.98
N SER A 471 1.19 10.59 -13.74
CA SER A 471 2.23 11.17 -14.58
C SER A 471 3.09 12.19 -13.84
N GLU A 472 2.74 12.60 -12.62
CA GLU A 472 3.52 13.59 -11.87
C GLU A 472 4.88 13.03 -11.41
N ASP A 473 5.93 13.86 -11.49
CA ASP A 473 7.20 13.55 -10.83
C ASP A 473 6.98 13.31 -9.33
N HIS A 474 7.61 12.28 -8.78
CA HIS A 474 7.43 11.92 -7.38
C HIS A 474 7.91 13.03 -6.44
N VAL A 475 7.13 13.28 -5.40
CA VAL A 475 7.56 14.11 -4.28
C VAL A 475 8.76 13.41 -3.59
N PRO A 476 9.82 14.13 -3.18
CA PRO A 476 10.97 13.51 -2.54
C PRO A 476 10.59 12.63 -1.35
N GLY A 477 10.98 11.36 -1.40
CA GLY A 477 10.69 10.37 -0.35
C GLY A 477 9.31 9.71 -0.44
N SER A 478 8.48 10.09 -1.42
CA SER A 478 7.19 9.49 -1.75
C SER A 478 7.30 8.67 -3.04
N SER A 479 6.37 7.74 -3.27
CA SER A 479 6.25 7.01 -4.54
C SER A 479 5.30 7.69 -5.53
N MET A 480 4.77 8.88 -5.23
CA MET A 480 3.77 9.55 -6.06
C MET A 480 3.99 11.06 -6.10
N GLY A 481 3.33 11.71 -7.07
CA GLY A 481 3.31 13.16 -7.20
C GLY A 481 2.44 13.88 -6.17
N GLU A 482 2.50 15.21 -6.23
CA GLU A 482 1.86 16.15 -5.31
C GLU A 482 0.33 15.98 -5.24
N LEU A 483 -0.34 15.78 -6.38
CA LEU A 483 -1.80 15.66 -6.43
C LEU A 483 -2.27 14.40 -5.70
N PHE A 484 -1.73 13.24 -6.06
CA PHE A 484 -2.14 11.98 -5.43
C PHE A 484 -1.72 11.91 -3.96
N GLN A 485 -0.54 12.43 -3.61
CA GLN A 485 -0.15 12.54 -2.21
C GLN A 485 -1.14 13.40 -1.41
N THR A 486 -1.59 14.52 -1.97
CA THR A 486 -2.59 15.39 -1.33
C THR A 486 -3.91 14.65 -1.09
N ILE A 487 -4.40 13.90 -2.08
CA ILE A 487 -5.66 13.13 -1.98
C ILE A 487 -5.55 12.00 -0.94
N LEU A 488 -4.45 11.24 -0.97
CA LEU A 488 -4.25 10.12 -0.05
C LEU A 488 -4.07 10.62 1.39
N VAL A 489 -3.29 11.67 1.62
CA VAL A 489 -3.10 12.25 2.96
C VAL A 489 -4.43 12.72 3.54
N ASP A 490 -5.23 13.48 2.78
CA ASP A 490 -6.57 13.91 3.22
C ASP A 490 -7.46 12.72 3.61
N GLN A 491 -7.57 11.71 2.72
CA GLN A 491 -8.47 10.59 2.96
C GLN A 491 -8.03 9.78 4.19
N PHE A 492 -6.76 9.40 4.29
CA PHE A 492 -6.28 8.61 5.43
C PHE A 492 -6.35 9.40 6.75
N GLU A 493 -6.10 10.71 6.74
CA GLU A 493 -6.32 11.51 7.96
C GLU A 493 -7.79 11.53 8.36
N ARG A 494 -8.74 11.67 7.42
CA ARG A 494 -10.17 11.62 7.73
C ARG A 494 -10.62 10.24 8.22
N LEU A 495 -10.09 9.16 7.65
CA LEU A 495 -10.36 7.79 8.09
C LEU A 495 -9.93 7.56 9.54
N ARG A 496 -8.76 8.08 9.92
CA ARG A 496 -8.23 7.98 11.27
C ARG A 496 -8.97 8.88 12.26
N ASP A 497 -9.08 10.16 11.92
CA ASP A 497 -9.53 11.19 12.87
C ASP A 497 -11.06 11.18 13.04
N GLY A 498 -11.79 10.74 12.00
CA GLY A 498 -13.25 10.57 12.01
C GLY A 498 -13.72 9.22 12.55
N ASP A 499 -12.83 8.29 12.91
CA ASP A 499 -13.18 6.98 13.47
C ASP A 499 -13.16 6.98 15.01
N ARG A 500 -14.35 6.92 15.63
CA ARG A 500 -14.48 6.82 17.09
C ARG A 500 -13.84 5.53 17.63
N PHE A 501 -13.74 4.50 16.80
CA PHE A 501 -13.21 3.19 17.11
C PHE A 501 -11.75 3.00 16.68
N TRP A 502 -11.05 4.07 16.25
CA TRP A 502 -9.62 4.03 16.00
C TRP A 502 -8.84 3.38 17.16
N TYR A 503 -7.88 2.50 16.86
CA TYR A 503 -7.29 1.62 17.87
C TYR A 503 -6.64 2.36 19.04
N GLN A 504 -6.06 3.54 18.82
CA GLN A 504 -5.45 4.34 19.89
C GLN A 504 -6.49 4.95 20.85
N ASN A 505 -7.78 4.97 20.48
CA ASN A 505 -8.88 5.30 21.39
C ASN A 505 -9.34 4.09 22.21
N GLN A 506 -9.07 2.88 21.73
CA GLN A 506 -9.55 1.65 22.34
C GLN A 506 -8.52 1.00 23.26
N PHE A 507 -7.24 1.07 22.91
CA PHE A 507 -6.14 0.38 23.58
C PHE A 507 -5.20 1.38 24.27
N SER A 508 -4.51 0.91 25.32
CA SER A 508 -3.51 1.72 26.02
C SER A 508 -2.45 0.84 26.68
N GLY A 509 -1.31 1.43 27.07
CA GLY A 509 -0.27 0.73 27.80
C GLY A 509 0.32 -0.44 27.01
N ALA A 510 0.40 -1.61 27.64
CA ALA A 510 1.06 -2.79 27.04
C ALA A 510 0.32 -3.35 25.81
N GLU A 511 -1.03 -3.28 25.78
CA GLU A 511 -1.82 -3.76 24.64
C GLU A 511 -1.58 -2.88 23.41
N LEU A 512 -1.64 -1.55 23.60
CA LEU A 512 -1.33 -0.60 22.54
C LEU A 512 0.10 -0.78 22.02
N PHE A 513 1.05 -0.91 22.94
CA PHE A 513 2.44 -1.18 22.59
C PHE A 513 2.62 -2.47 21.78
N GLU A 514 1.91 -3.54 22.12
CA GLU A 514 1.97 -4.81 21.36
C GLU A 514 1.38 -4.66 19.95
N ILE A 515 0.27 -3.93 19.80
CA ILE A 515 -0.35 -3.63 18.52
C ILE A 515 0.58 -2.79 17.64
N GLU A 516 1.13 -1.69 18.17
CA GLU A 516 2.01 -0.77 17.43
C GLU A 516 3.35 -1.41 17.01
N ASN A 517 3.77 -2.49 17.67
CA ASN A 517 4.99 -3.25 17.32
C ASN A 517 4.72 -4.55 16.55
N THR A 518 3.46 -4.93 16.34
CA THR A 518 3.14 -6.10 15.50
C THR A 518 3.21 -5.67 14.05
N THR A 519 4.11 -6.29 13.29
CA THR A 519 4.29 -6.02 11.85
C THR A 519 3.49 -6.98 10.99
N LEU A 520 3.33 -6.66 9.70
CA LEU A 520 2.76 -7.62 8.75
C LEU A 520 3.62 -8.89 8.62
N SER A 521 4.94 -8.76 8.75
CA SER A 521 5.87 -9.89 8.80
C SER A 521 5.52 -10.85 9.95
N ASP A 522 5.31 -10.29 11.15
CA ASP A 522 4.88 -11.04 12.33
C ASP A 522 3.55 -11.78 12.09
N ILE A 523 2.55 -11.11 11.50
CA ILE A 523 1.24 -11.71 11.21
C ILE A 523 1.38 -12.86 10.21
N ILE A 524 2.16 -12.70 9.14
CA ILE A 524 2.41 -13.76 8.15
C ILE A 524 3.11 -14.95 8.82
N GLU A 525 4.19 -14.75 9.56
CA GLU A 525 4.95 -15.84 10.17
C GLU A 525 4.16 -16.59 11.28
N ARG A 526 3.34 -15.88 12.06
CA ARG A 526 2.45 -16.47 13.08
C ARG A 526 1.40 -17.39 12.45
N ASN A 527 0.98 -17.13 11.21
CA ASN A 527 -0.16 -17.76 10.56
C ASN A 527 0.19 -18.63 9.33
N SER A 528 1.48 -18.89 9.08
CA SER A 528 1.95 -19.69 7.95
C SER A 528 3.26 -20.44 8.25
N GLN A 529 3.80 -21.17 7.26
CA GLN A 529 5.16 -21.72 7.31
C GLN A 529 6.20 -20.83 6.60
N VAL A 530 5.82 -19.64 6.16
CA VAL A 530 6.74 -18.62 5.60
C VAL A 530 7.75 -18.23 6.68
N ARG A 531 9.03 -18.10 6.32
CA ARG A 531 10.12 -17.76 7.25
C ARG A 531 11.12 -16.83 6.59
N ASN A 532 11.95 -16.19 7.43
CA ASN A 532 13.05 -15.33 6.99
C ASN A 532 12.56 -14.12 6.20
N LEU A 533 11.38 -13.61 6.56
CA LEU A 533 10.89 -12.36 6.00
C LEU A 533 11.74 -11.19 6.52
N GLN A 534 11.83 -10.15 5.70
CA GLN A 534 12.38 -8.87 6.10
C GLN A 534 11.55 -8.25 7.25
N ASN A 535 12.18 -7.37 8.03
CA ASN A 535 11.55 -6.72 9.19
C ASN A 535 10.30 -5.92 8.79
N ASN A 536 10.36 -5.25 7.63
CA ASN A 536 9.25 -4.53 7.03
C ASN A 536 9.02 -5.10 5.63
N VAL A 537 7.95 -5.88 5.46
CA VAL A 537 7.66 -6.63 4.23
C VAL A 537 7.22 -5.77 3.05
N PHE A 538 6.93 -4.49 3.28
CA PHE A 538 6.60 -3.55 2.20
C PHE A 538 7.81 -3.19 1.34
N TYR A 539 9.02 -3.44 1.82
CA TYR A 539 10.25 -3.35 1.04
C TYR A 539 10.75 -4.72 0.61
N ASP A 540 11.44 -4.81 -0.52
CA ASP A 540 12.11 -6.03 -0.96
C ASP A 540 13.33 -6.37 -0.06
N PRO A 541 13.91 -7.59 -0.16
CA PRO A 541 15.01 -8.02 0.71
C PRO A 541 16.31 -7.22 0.57
N SER A 542 16.44 -6.31 -0.41
CA SER A 542 17.60 -5.44 -0.55
C SER A 542 17.59 -4.24 0.39
N VAL A 543 16.49 -4.04 1.14
CA VAL A 543 16.35 -2.98 2.14
C VAL A 543 16.50 -3.53 3.56
N PHE A 544 17.52 -3.08 4.28
CA PHE A 544 17.61 -3.30 5.73
C PHE A 544 16.86 -2.18 6.47
N TYR A 545 15.65 -2.48 6.94
CA TYR A 545 14.81 -1.56 7.71
C TYR A 545 14.99 -1.76 9.22
N TYR A 546 15.26 -0.66 9.94
CA TYR A 546 15.35 -0.64 11.39
C TYR A 546 14.59 0.56 11.98
N ARG A 547 13.57 0.28 12.79
CA ARG A 547 12.84 1.28 13.57
C ARG A 547 13.29 1.26 15.01
N THR A 548 13.49 2.43 15.62
CA THR A 548 13.90 2.52 17.03
C THR A 548 12.77 2.12 17.98
N ASP A 549 13.13 1.69 19.19
CA ASP A 549 12.20 1.18 20.20
C ASP A 549 11.33 2.31 20.76
N ALA A 550 10.05 2.34 20.38
CA ALA A 550 9.09 3.36 20.80
C ALA A 550 8.88 3.46 22.32
N SER A 551 9.28 2.45 23.11
CA SER A 551 9.12 2.48 24.58
C SER A 551 10.11 3.41 25.29
N GLN A 552 11.14 3.90 24.61
CA GLN A 552 12.20 4.70 25.21
C GLN A 552 12.01 6.19 24.91
N SER A 553 12.25 7.05 25.90
CA SER A 553 12.24 8.50 25.68
C SER A 553 13.47 9.00 24.93
N SER A 554 14.54 8.22 24.90
CA SER A 554 15.77 8.54 24.19
C SER A 554 16.53 7.28 23.82
N VAL A 555 17.11 7.23 22.63
CA VAL A 555 17.91 6.10 22.14
C VAL A 555 19.31 6.57 21.74
N ASN A 556 20.32 5.78 22.07
CA ASN A 556 21.71 6.04 21.69
C ASN A 556 22.23 4.86 20.88
N ILE A 557 22.14 4.95 19.56
CA ILE A 557 22.49 3.86 18.65
C ILE A 557 23.71 4.19 17.79
N ALA A 558 24.50 3.18 17.49
CA ALA A 558 25.58 3.25 16.53
C ALA A 558 25.31 2.27 15.38
N LEU A 559 25.24 2.79 14.16
CA LEU A 559 25.29 1.99 12.94
C LEU A 559 26.76 1.71 12.63
N ARG A 560 27.14 0.45 12.70
CA ARG A 560 28.47 -0.03 12.29
C ARG A 560 28.33 -0.94 11.09
N MET A 561 29.10 -0.64 10.06
CA MET A 561 29.17 -1.42 8.84
C MET A 561 30.60 -1.89 8.63
N ASP A 562 30.74 -3.18 8.33
CA ASP A 562 31.98 -3.81 7.88
C ASP A 562 31.71 -4.59 6.58
N LYS A 563 32.75 -5.11 5.93
CA LYS A 563 32.63 -5.83 4.65
C LYS A 563 31.72 -7.07 4.64
N TYR A 564 31.23 -7.52 5.79
CA TYR A 564 30.40 -8.71 5.90
C TYR A 564 28.99 -8.43 6.41
N ARG A 565 28.80 -7.37 7.19
CA ARG A 565 27.55 -7.16 7.93
C ARG A 565 27.27 -5.71 8.27
N ILE A 566 25.98 -5.45 8.45
CA ILE A 566 25.43 -4.24 9.07
C ILE A 566 25.10 -4.57 10.52
N MET A 567 25.40 -3.66 11.46
CA MET A 567 25.11 -3.87 12.87
C MET A 567 24.65 -2.58 13.55
N ILE A 568 23.48 -2.65 14.17
CA ILE A 568 22.97 -1.61 15.09
C ILE A 568 23.40 -1.98 16.51
N ARG A 569 24.00 -1.02 17.22
CA ARG A 569 24.43 -1.21 18.62
C ARG A 569 23.89 -0.12 19.52
N ASP A 570 23.46 -0.50 20.70
CA ASP A 570 23.29 0.44 21.80
C ASP A 570 24.67 0.92 22.27
N ILE A 571 24.91 2.23 22.20
CA ILE A 571 26.17 2.87 22.60
C ILE A 571 26.42 2.71 24.09
N ASN A 572 25.37 2.84 24.91
CA ASN A 572 25.46 2.84 26.36
C ASN A 572 25.62 1.42 26.88
N ALA A 573 24.79 0.50 26.40
CA ALA A 573 24.83 -0.91 26.81
C ALA A 573 25.96 -1.70 26.15
N GLN A 574 26.62 -1.14 25.12
CA GLN A 574 27.60 -1.82 24.26
C GLN A 574 27.07 -3.15 23.69
N LYS A 575 25.76 -3.24 23.49
CA LYS A 575 25.05 -4.45 23.06
C LYS A 575 24.61 -4.30 21.61
N ALA A 576 24.78 -5.35 20.80
CA ALA A 576 24.16 -5.41 19.48
C ALA A 576 22.64 -5.50 19.65
N LEU A 577 21.92 -4.60 18.99
CA LEU A 577 20.46 -4.57 18.95
C LEU A 577 19.96 -5.38 17.76
N ASP A 578 20.59 -5.21 16.60
CA ASP A 578 20.25 -5.92 15.37
C ASP A 578 21.48 -6.03 14.45
N TRP A 579 21.49 -7.03 13.57
CA TRP A 579 22.50 -7.18 12.52
C TRP A 579 22.03 -8.10 11.39
N ILE A 580 22.53 -7.83 10.18
CA ILE A 580 22.32 -8.67 9.00
C ILE A 580 23.61 -8.80 8.20
N MET A 581 23.73 -9.86 7.40
CA MET A 581 24.78 -9.97 6.40
C MET A 581 24.58 -8.90 5.33
N LEU A 582 25.67 -8.30 4.85
CA LEU A 582 25.62 -7.21 3.89
C LEU A 582 25.28 -7.68 2.45
N ASP A 583 25.37 -8.98 2.19
CA ASP A 583 25.12 -9.57 0.87
C ASP A 583 23.69 -9.27 0.39
N GLY A 584 23.56 -8.65 -0.79
CA GLY A 584 22.28 -8.28 -1.38
C GLY A 584 21.64 -6.99 -0.86
N ILE A 585 22.21 -6.32 0.16
CA ILE A 585 21.65 -5.07 0.69
C ILE A 585 22.12 -3.87 -0.14
N SER A 586 21.16 -3.11 -0.66
CA SER A 586 21.39 -1.87 -1.42
C SER A 586 21.05 -0.62 -0.60
N THR A 587 20.10 -0.74 0.33
CA THR A 587 19.57 0.38 1.11
C THR A 587 19.46 0.01 2.59
N ILE A 588 19.86 0.93 3.46
CA ILE A 588 19.65 0.87 4.90
C ILE A 588 18.71 2.00 5.28
N LYS A 589 17.60 1.67 5.90
CA LYS A 589 16.62 2.65 6.37
C LYS A 589 16.51 2.60 7.87
N ILE A 590 16.86 3.70 8.54
CA ILE A 590 16.77 3.86 9.99
C ILE A 590 15.70 4.91 10.28
N VAL A 591 14.67 4.52 11.02
CA VAL A 591 13.54 5.38 11.35
C VAL A 591 13.47 5.55 12.86
N GLY A 592 13.60 6.80 13.30
CA GLY A 592 13.37 7.21 14.69
C GLY A 592 11.90 7.06 15.05
N VAL A 593 11.58 7.23 16.33
CA VAL A 593 10.19 7.36 16.78
C VAL A 593 9.94 8.80 17.18
N ARG A 594 8.75 9.32 16.92
CA ARG A 594 8.42 10.71 17.26
C ARG A 594 8.45 10.94 18.76
N ASN A 595 8.93 12.12 19.17
CA ASN A 595 9.16 12.49 20.58
C ASN A 595 10.21 11.63 21.32
N GLN A 596 10.99 10.83 20.60
CA GLN A 596 12.12 10.11 21.14
C GLN A 596 13.42 10.77 20.69
N ASP A 597 14.20 11.28 21.65
CA ASP A 597 15.49 11.87 21.35
C ASP A 597 16.49 10.79 20.88
N THR A 598 16.79 10.81 19.59
CA THR A 598 17.60 9.84 18.89
C THR A 598 19.01 10.38 18.70
N ARG A 599 19.98 9.75 19.36
CA ARG A 599 21.41 9.93 19.05
C ARG A 599 21.87 8.77 18.16
N LEU A 600 22.00 9.04 16.87
CA LEU A 600 22.58 8.10 15.91
C LEU A 600 24.05 8.45 15.65
N VAL A 601 24.93 7.49 15.87
CA VAL A 601 26.33 7.55 15.44
C VAL A 601 26.50 6.65 14.23
N VAL A 602 26.77 7.24 13.06
CA VAL A 602 27.11 6.50 11.85
C VAL A 602 28.62 6.35 11.80
N ASP A 603 29.11 5.13 12.04
CA ASP A 603 30.53 4.79 12.05
C ASP A 603 30.83 3.78 10.95
N VAL A 604 31.38 4.28 9.84
CA VAL A 604 31.73 3.46 8.69
C VAL A 604 33.23 3.16 8.78
N ALA A 605 33.56 2.00 9.33
CA ALA A 605 34.94 1.66 9.69
C ALA A 605 35.76 1.11 8.52
N GLU A 606 35.10 0.45 7.56
CA GLU A 606 35.72 -0.17 6.38
C GLU A 606 34.79 0.01 5.17
N THR A 607 34.77 1.20 4.55
CA THR A 607 33.97 1.51 3.35
C THR A 607 34.48 0.83 2.10
N ALA A 608 35.79 0.59 2.01
CA ALA A 608 36.40 0.00 0.83
C ALA A 608 35.74 -1.36 0.56
N HIS A 609 35.02 -1.45 -0.57
CA HIS A 609 34.37 -2.66 -1.11
C HIS A 609 32.91 -2.93 -0.70
N MET A 610 32.16 -1.95 -0.16
CA MET A 610 30.72 -2.15 0.12
C MET A 610 29.82 -2.05 -1.12
N GLY A 611 30.31 -1.48 -2.23
CA GLY A 611 29.46 -1.12 -3.37
C GLY A 611 28.58 0.09 -3.07
N VAL A 612 27.80 0.58 -4.04
CA VAL A 612 26.92 1.73 -3.85
C VAL A 612 25.80 1.36 -2.86
N MET A 613 25.79 2.02 -1.71
CA MET A 613 24.77 1.83 -0.67
C MET A 613 24.05 3.14 -0.38
N ASN A 614 22.73 3.09 -0.21
CA ASN A 614 21.95 4.21 0.30
C ASN A 614 21.70 4.03 1.80
N LEU A 615 21.97 5.05 2.59
CA LEU A 615 21.57 5.12 4.00
C LEU A 615 20.55 6.24 4.16
N GLU A 616 19.33 5.89 4.51
CA GLU A 616 18.28 6.84 4.84
C GLU A 616 18.06 6.86 6.35
N VAL A 617 18.07 8.05 6.94
CA VAL A 617 17.86 8.22 8.37
C VAL A 617 16.81 9.28 8.62
N PHE A 618 15.73 8.88 9.29
CA PHE A 618 14.64 9.75 9.68
C PHE A 618 14.64 9.93 11.19
N ALA A 619 14.74 11.18 11.63
CA ALA A 619 14.63 11.58 13.02
C ALA A 619 13.24 12.20 13.26
N HIS A 620 12.75 12.15 14.49
CA HIS A 620 11.42 12.70 14.82
C HIS A 620 11.35 13.24 16.26
N GLY A 621 12.50 13.36 16.94
CA GLY A 621 12.64 13.96 18.27
C GLY A 621 13.17 15.40 18.21
N ASN A 622 12.97 16.14 19.31
CA ASN A 622 13.35 17.55 19.37
C ASN A 622 14.85 17.77 19.66
N GLU A 623 15.56 16.76 20.17
CA GLU A 623 17.01 16.82 20.40
C GLU A 623 17.80 15.80 19.58
N ASP A 624 17.28 15.38 18.42
CA ASP A 624 17.89 14.33 17.60
C ASP A 624 19.29 14.75 17.12
N ARG A 625 20.24 13.83 17.25
CA ARG A 625 21.66 14.07 16.95
C ARG A 625 22.19 13.01 16.02
N LEU A 626 22.63 13.43 14.84
CA LEU A 626 23.36 12.62 13.89
C LEU A 626 24.85 12.93 13.98
N ILE A 627 25.64 11.89 14.26
CA ILE A 627 27.09 12.00 14.41
C ILE A 627 27.78 11.12 13.38
N PHE A 628 28.52 11.74 12.46
CA PHE A 628 29.27 11.03 11.43
C PHE A 628 30.70 10.75 11.89
N LYS A 629 31.14 9.50 11.82
CA LYS A 629 32.50 9.09 12.14
C LYS A 629 33.14 8.40 10.93
N ASN A 630 34.37 8.81 10.62
CA ASN A 630 35.16 8.34 9.47
C ASN A 630 34.55 8.63 8.09
N ILE A 631 33.68 9.64 7.98
CA ILE A 631 33.06 10.07 6.72
C ILE A 631 33.68 11.39 6.23
N PRO A 632 34.12 11.51 4.96
CA PRO A 632 34.65 12.74 4.38
C PRO A 632 33.66 13.91 4.48
N LEU A 633 34.14 15.11 4.80
CA LEU A 633 33.29 16.24 5.19
C LEU A 633 32.95 17.16 4.02
N GLN A 634 31.65 17.37 3.77
CA GLN A 634 31.11 18.60 3.20
C GLN A 634 30.40 19.42 4.30
N PRO A 635 30.16 20.73 4.13
CA PRO A 635 29.29 21.48 5.04
C PRO A 635 27.90 20.83 5.01
N LEU A 636 27.49 20.26 6.14
CA LEU A 636 26.20 19.58 6.25
C LEU A 636 25.16 20.55 6.79
N PRO A 637 23.97 20.65 6.17
CA PRO A 637 22.82 21.31 6.77
C PRO A 637 22.45 20.66 8.11
N LYS A 638 21.73 21.42 8.94
CA LYS A 638 21.40 20.98 10.29
C LYS A 638 20.28 19.94 10.34
N ASN A 639 19.26 20.12 9.49
CA ASN A 639 17.99 19.40 9.58
C ASN A 639 17.91 18.29 8.54
N ASP A 640 17.93 18.67 7.27
CA ASP A 640 17.83 17.74 6.14
C ASP A 640 19.01 17.92 5.21
N GLY A 641 19.58 16.83 4.72
CA GLY A 641 20.63 16.92 3.72
C GLY A 641 21.23 15.60 3.29
N LEU A 642 22.33 15.74 2.56
CA LEU A 642 23.05 14.66 1.91
C LEU A 642 24.51 14.65 2.34
N ALA A 643 25.03 13.46 2.69
CA ALA A 643 26.44 13.22 2.94
C ALA A 643 26.96 12.05 2.10
N PHE A 644 28.27 12.01 1.85
CA PHE A 644 28.91 11.01 1.01
C PHE A 644 30.08 10.35 1.73
N ALA A 645 30.20 9.02 1.63
CA ALA A 645 31.27 8.24 2.22
C ALA A 645 31.74 7.15 1.25
N ASP A 646 32.85 7.37 0.53
CA ASP A 646 33.43 6.52 -0.54
C ASP A 646 32.39 5.91 -1.51
N ASP A 647 31.70 4.84 -1.11
CA ASP A 647 30.67 4.12 -1.87
C ASP A 647 29.25 4.24 -1.25
N MET A 648 28.98 5.20 -0.36
CA MET A 648 27.69 5.34 0.30
C MET A 648 27.13 6.76 0.20
N THR A 649 25.84 6.87 -0.13
CA THR A 649 25.05 8.11 -0.06
C THR A 649 24.21 8.08 1.20
N ILE A 650 24.25 9.15 1.99
CA ILE A 650 23.50 9.26 3.24
C ILE A 650 22.50 10.39 3.13
N HIS A 651 21.23 10.04 3.18
CA HIS A 651 20.09 10.95 3.31
C HIS A 651 19.70 11.00 4.78
N TYR A 652 19.59 12.21 5.33
CA TYR A 652 19.09 12.38 6.68
C TYR A 652 18.03 13.47 6.72
N HIS A 653 17.04 13.26 7.59
CA HIS A 653 15.85 14.07 7.69
C HIS A 653 15.56 14.37 9.16
N ASP A 654 15.10 15.60 9.44
CA ASP A 654 14.54 16.03 10.71
C ASP A 654 15.48 15.93 11.93
N PHE A 655 16.79 16.11 11.72
CA PHE A 655 17.75 16.16 12.83
C PHE A 655 17.91 17.57 13.41
N GLU A 656 17.94 17.73 14.73
CA GLU A 656 18.24 19.04 15.33
C GLU A 656 19.76 19.36 15.24
N TRP A 657 20.61 18.33 15.31
CA TRP A 657 22.06 18.47 15.23
C TRP A 657 22.74 17.41 14.36
N VAL A 658 23.42 17.86 13.31
CA VAL A 658 24.33 17.01 12.51
C VAL A 658 25.78 17.44 12.72
N ARG A 659 26.66 16.51 13.14
CA ARG A 659 28.07 16.83 13.44
C ARG A 659 29.06 15.74 13.03
N PRO A 660 30.27 16.11 12.58
CA PRO A 660 31.35 15.15 12.42
C PRO A 660 32.07 14.85 13.73
N PHE A 661 32.47 13.60 13.89
CA PHE A 661 33.25 13.09 15.01
C PHE A 661 34.73 13.45 14.84
N ASN A 662 35.07 14.75 14.89
CA ASN A 662 36.34 15.31 15.42
C ASN A 662 36.53 16.79 15.06
N PHE A 663 36.61 17.65 16.09
CA PHE A 663 37.54 18.78 16.29
C PHE A 663 36.99 19.68 17.42
N ARG A 664 37.02 19.22 18.69
CA ARG A 664 37.15 20.04 19.94
C ARG A 664 36.69 19.37 21.25
N ASP A 665 35.92 18.29 21.22
CA ASP A 665 35.35 17.72 22.46
C ASP A 665 36.32 16.90 23.33
N GLN A 666 37.60 16.80 22.96
CA GLN A 666 38.63 16.20 23.81
C GLN A 666 39.47 17.21 24.62
N ASN A 667 39.35 18.52 24.38
CA ASN A 667 40.17 19.55 25.03
C ASN A 667 39.35 20.68 25.69
N ARG A 668 38.33 20.32 26.48
CA ARG A 668 37.80 21.20 27.53
C ARG A 668 38.36 20.80 28.90
N THR A 669 39.68 20.88 29.04
CA THR A 669 40.28 21.39 30.26
C THR A 669 40.69 22.83 29.96
N SER A 670 40.08 23.77 30.68
CA SER A 670 40.18 25.21 30.46
C SER A 670 41.61 25.71 30.29
N PRO A 671 41.91 26.58 29.31
CA PRO A 671 43.11 27.41 29.36
C PRO A 671 42.76 28.88 29.63
N ALA A 672 43.47 29.45 30.60
CA ALA A 672 43.55 30.88 30.89
C ALA A 672 44.04 31.70 29.67
N PRO A 673 43.81 33.04 29.63
CA PRO A 673 43.97 33.81 28.41
C PRO A 673 45.45 34.17 28.10
N ALA A 674 45.76 34.07 26.79
CA ALA A 674 46.58 34.93 25.89
C ALA A 674 47.80 35.70 26.46
N PRO A 675 48.91 35.94 25.68
CA PRO A 675 48.81 36.60 24.36
C PRO A 675 49.95 36.43 23.32
N ASN A 676 49.67 37.00 22.14
CA ASN A 676 50.56 37.79 21.26
C ASN A 676 51.40 37.16 20.10
N ASP A 677 51.03 37.62 18.90
CA ASP A 677 51.85 38.36 17.90
C ASP A 677 52.45 37.64 16.67
N LYS A 678 52.12 38.27 15.52
CA LYS A 678 52.87 38.46 14.26
C LYS A 678 53.18 37.33 13.26
N HIS A 679 52.62 37.57 12.06
CA HIS A 679 53.29 37.80 10.76
C HIS A 679 53.39 36.70 9.70
N ARG A 680 52.89 37.08 8.50
CA ARG A 680 53.46 36.93 7.12
C ARG A 680 53.48 35.50 6.55
N LYS A 681 53.35 35.25 5.24
CA LYS A 681 53.05 35.95 3.98
C LYS A 681 53.09 34.83 2.91
N ASN A 682 52.28 34.91 1.84
CA ASN A 682 52.61 34.58 0.43
C ASN A 682 53.09 33.13 0.09
N ASP A 683 52.99 32.54 -1.10
CA ASP A 683 52.60 32.94 -2.46
C ASP A 683 52.50 31.65 -3.33
N THR A 684 51.49 31.61 -4.21
CA THR A 684 51.49 31.27 -5.66
C THR A 684 52.06 29.98 -6.29
N MET A 685 51.33 29.57 -7.35
CA MET A 685 51.74 29.00 -8.67
C MET A 685 52.11 27.50 -8.77
N ARG A 686 51.88 26.74 -9.86
CA ARG A 686 51.12 26.82 -11.14
C ARG A 686 51.44 25.54 -11.94
N LEU A 687 50.53 25.12 -12.85
CA LEU A 687 50.74 24.43 -14.15
C LEU A 687 51.30 22.97 -14.18
N ALA A 688 51.08 22.09 -15.16
CA ALA A 688 50.09 21.84 -16.23
C ALA A 688 50.56 20.62 -17.10
N ILE A 689 49.69 20.10 -18.00
CA ILE A 689 49.97 19.39 -19.31
C ILE A 689 50.41 17.90 -19.20
N SER A 690 50.03 16.90 -20.03
CA SER A 690 49.19 16.71 -21.26
C SER A 690 48.90 15.20 -21.55
N GLU A 691 47.79 14.96 -22.26
CA GLU A 691 47.45 14.01 -23.37
C GLU A 691 48.29 12.74 -23.71
N ILE A 692 47.62 11.66 -24.16
CA ILE A 692 47.49 11.17 -25.57
C ILE A 692 46.66 9.85 -25.68
N GLN A 693 46.02 9.67 -26.84
CA GLN A 693 45.04 8.68 -27.39
C GLN A 693 45.56 7.23 -27.63
N ASP A 694 44.70 6.21 -27.85
CA ASP A 694 44.20 5.75 -29.19
C ASP A 694 43.36 4.41 -29.21
N ARG A 695 42.42 4.34 -30.17
CA ARG A 695 41.67 3.27 -30.95
C ARG A 695 41.84 1.72 -30.67
N ASN A 696 40.98 0.73 -31.02
CA ASN A 696 40.08 0.48 -32.19
C ASN A 696 39.26 -0.87 -32.11
N THR A 697 38.07 -0.93 -32.78
CA THR A 697 37.40 -1.99 -33.64
C THR A 697 36.75 -3.35 -33.20
N LYS A 698 35.42 -3.47 -33.50
CA LYS A 698 34.56 -4.42 -34.31
C LYS A 698 34.57 -5.99 -34.17
N HIS A 699 33.38 -6.65 -34.09
CA HIS A 699 32.56 -7.31 -35.19
C HIS A 699 31.46 -8.35 -34.73
N HIS A 700 30.24 -8.28 -35.36
CA HIS A 700 29.25 -9.33 -35.80
C HIS A 700 28.72 -10.45 -34.85
N LYS A 701 27.49 -11.05 -34.91
CA LYS A 701 26.50 -11.38 -35.98
C LYS A 701 25.15 -11.89 -35.35
N ARG A 702 24.08 -11.99 -36.17
CA ARG A 702 22.65 -12.34 -35.93
C ARG A 702 22.29 -13.85 -35.84
N GLN A 703 21.14 -14.20 -35.24
CA GLN A 703 19.94 -14.95 -35.78
C GLN A 703 19.05 -15.48 -34.61
N LYS A 704 17.75 -15.12 -34.48
CA LYS A 704 16.48 -15.65 -35.05
C LYS A 704 16.06 -17.06 -34.57
N GLU A 705 14.90 -17.16 -33.91
CA GLU A 705 14.07 -18.39 -33.85
C GLU A 705 12.57 -18.09 -33.59
N GLN A 706 11.70 -19.01 -34.04
CA GLN A 706 10.25 -18.90 -34.26
C GLN A 706 9.40 -19.64 -33.19
N LYS A 707 8.16 -19.14 -32.97
CA LYS A 707 7.07 -19.72 -32.15
C LYS A 707 6.33 -20.88 -32.84
N PRO A 708 5.61 -21.73 -32.08
CA PRO A 708 4.18 -21.97 -32.38
C PRO A 708 3.26 -22.21 -31.16
N SER A 709 1.97 -21.86 -31.30
CA SER A 709 0.78 -22.41 -30.59
C SER A 709 -0.45 -22.13 -31.50
N SER A 710 -1.67 -22.67 -31.40
CA SER A 710 -2.48 -23.31 -30.35
C SER A 710 -3.77 -23.91 -30.98
N PHE A 711 -4.56 -24.66 -30.20
CA PHE A 711 -6.00 -24.98 -30.33
C PHE A 711 -6.43 -25.50 -28.93
N ALA A 712 -7.62 -25.34 -28.33
CA ALA A 712 -8.92 -24.75 -28.65
C ALA A 712 -9.70 -24.47 -27.34
N ALA A 713 -10.73 -23.61 -27.39
CA ALA A 713 -11.57 -23.16 -26.27
C ALA A 713 -13.00 -23.75 -26.32
N SER A 714 -13.67 -23.89 -25.17
CA SER A 714 -15.13 -23.70 -24.98
C SER A 714 -15.59 -24.13 -23.57
N THR A 715 -15.50 -23.23 -22.59
CA THR A 715 -16.29 -23.29 -21.32
C THR A 715 -16.40 -21.89 -20.68
N ILE A 716 -16.21 -20.85 -21.49
CA ILE A 716 -15.78 -19.53 -21.07
C ILE A 716 -17.03 -18.69 -20.68
N ASP A 717 -17.92 -18.34 -21.59
CA ASP A 717 -18.90 -17.23 -21.52
C ASP A 717 -19.63 -16.86 -20.19
N SER A 718 -19.91 -17.74 -19.23
CA SER A 718 -20.60 -17.38 -17.97
C SER A 718 -19.71 -16.80 -16.86
N VAL A 719 -18.40 -16.97 -16.95
CA VAL A 719 -17.42 -16.40 -15.99
C VAL A 719 -17.06 -14.94 -16.36
N PHE A 720 -17.44 -14.50 -17.56
CA PHE A 720 -16.87 -13.34 -18.25
C PHE A 720 -17.57 -12.03 -17.92
N ILE A 721 -18.86 -12.08 -17.59
CA ILE A 721 -19.59 -10.92 -17.09
C ILE A 721 -19.07 -10.56 -15.69
N THR A 722 -18.73 -11.56 -14.87
CA THR A 722 -18.29 -11.36 -13.49
C THR A 722 -16.82 -10.96 -13.34
N LEU A 723 -15.92 -11.30 -14.26
CA LEU A 723 -14.54 -10.77 -14.27
C LEU A 723 -14.51 -9.24 -14.47
N ARG A 724 -15.49 -8.72 -15.23
CA ARG A 724 -15.60 -7.34 -15.69
C ARG A 724 -16.25 -6.36 -14.69
N ASP A 725 -16.77 -6.84 -13.58
CA ASP A 725 -17.26 -5.96 -12.51
C ASP A 725 -16.34 -6.01 -11.28
N VAL A 726 -15.36 -6.91 -11.27
CA VAL A 726 -14.58 -7.26 -10.07
C VAL A 726 -13.19 -6.66 -10.05
N LEU A 727 -12.48 -6.68 -11.19
CA LEU A 727 -11.20 -5.99 -11.37
C LEU A 727 -11.33 -4.45 -11.33
N PHE A 728 -12.56 -3.98 -11.08
CA PHE A 728 -13.03 -2.62 -11.33
C PHE A 728 -13.25 -1.82 -10.06
N VAL A 729 -13.22 -2.51 -8.93
CA VAL A 729 -13.45 -1.93 -7.63
C VAL A 729 -12.12 -1.91 -6.91
#